data_AF-A0A7W4W109-F1
#
_entry.id   AF-A0A7W4W109-F1
#
_cell.length_a   1.000
_cell.length_b   1.000
_cell.length_c   1.000
_cell.angle_alpha   90.00
_cell.angle_beta   90.00
_cell.angle_gamma   90.00
#
_symmetry.space_group_name_H-M   'P 1'
#
loop_
_entity.id
_entity.type
_entity.pdbx_description
1 polymer ?
#
loop_
_entity_poly.entity_id
_entity_poly.type
_entity_poly.pdbx_seq_one_letter_code
_entity_poly.pdbx_strand_id
1 'polypeptide(L)'
;MSAPHTVAVVGSGVAGLTAAYVASRSASVTLYEADDRLGGHADTHLVAEGADGLGIDTGFIVHNERTYPTLLRLFRELGVETQPSEMSLSVRDDVTGLEYAGALGPRGLFPAGRNAARPAYLRMLIEIPRFHRHARRLLPRADDDLTLREFLDRHRFPAYFRRHFMEPLVASVWSCDPAVALDYPARYLFTFLEHHGMLGVLGSPRWRTVTGGSRTYVERVAASIAEVRTGTKVTSVLETPTGVEVTDGNGAVATYDAVVVATHPGQALAMLAEPTVAQREVLGAIPYSANVALLHTDMSLLPRAERARASWNFRRPADARDHVTVTYDLTRLQRLPTDTHYLVTLGGEGLVDPAAVIDRMEYEHPLYSPASVAAQRRLPGIDTDRVAFAGAYHGWGFHEDGARSGLAAVERLGLSWGDGGFEMVPEEVAQQPSRRAGAGAPSSTTDTVVEVRGASATSLETTVTGVYATTIRHTRRTPVKRSFTHRSHTWLVDLDDLPDHGVLGRFEARDHLGDPGLSIRENLSRFLTRHDVELGRGRVLMAAHPRALGYCFNPISVFWVRPEHQDPCVVVEVHNTYGDRHAYLVHPDERGGATTPKAMYVSPFHGIDGSYQLAVPVPDRRLHVAVTLRTDDGATFSASLSGYRTTHRAWRAAPAALRGAALIRLHGIALWLRRLPIRPRPDHHQEGVR
;
A
#
# COMPACT_ATOMS: atom_id res chain seq x y z
N MET A 1 7.13 6.03 -39.50
CA MET A 1 5.88 5.96 -40.28
C MET A 1 4.99 7.13 -39.87
N SER A 2 4.12 7.61 -40.76
CA SER A 2 3.08 8.57 -40.37
C SER A 2 2.10 7.91 -39.40
N ALA A 3 1.53 8.68 -38.47
CA ALA A 3 0.48 8.18 -37.59
C ALA A 3 -0.73 7.69 -38.42
N PRO A 4 -1.41 6.61 -38.02
CA PRO A 4 -2.57 6.08 -38.74
C PRO A 4 -3.74 7.08 -38.68
N HIS A 5 -4.50 7.19 -39.77
CA HIS A 5 -5.71 8.02 -39.84
C HIS A 5 -6.97 7.24 -39.52
N THR A 6 -6.98 5.93 -39.80
CA THR A 6 -8.08 5.00 -39.50
C THR A 6 -7.59 3.83 -38.66
N VAL A 7 -8.27 3.54 -37.56
CA VAL A 7 -7.89 2.48 -36.63
C VAL A 7 -9.10 1.62 -36.28
N ALA A 8 -8.99 0.31 -36.42
CA ALA A 8 -9.93 -0.61 -35.80
C ALA A 8 -9.44 -1.03 -34.41
N VAL A 9 -10.37 -1.11 -33.46
CA VAL A 9 -10.12 -1.71 -32.15
C VAL A 9 -11.05 -2.91 -32.02
N VAL A 10 -10.48 -4.09 -31.78
CA VAL A 10 -11.23 -5.36 -31.70
C VAL A 10 -11.31 -5.80 -30.24
N GLY A 11 -12.52 -5.81 -29.69
CA GLY A 11 -12.81 -6.08 -28.29
C GLY A 11 -12.99 -4.79 -27.47
N SER A 12 -14.07 -4.71 -26.71
CA SER A 12 -14.45 -3.52 -25.92
C SER A 12 -14.24 -3.70 -24.40
N GLY A 13 -13.36 -4.62 -24.00
CA GLY A 13 -12.85 -4.63 -22.62
C GLY A 13 -12.08 -3.34 -22.30
N VAL A 14 -11.70 -3.14 -21.04
CA VAL A 14 -10.96 -1.94 -20.59
C VAL A 14 -9.72 -1.60 -21.44
N ALA A 15 -9.04 -2.62 -21.99
CA ALA A 15 -7.91 -2.42 -22.89
C ALA A 15 -8.34 -1.77 -24.22
N GLY A 16 -9.36 -2.32 -24.87
CA GLY A 16 -9.90 -1.78 -26.11
C GLY A 16 -10.56 -0.42 -25.92
N LEU A 17 -11.31 -0.23 -24.84
CA LEU A 17 -11.89 1.08 -24.51
C LEU A 17 -10.82 2.14 -24.28
N THR A 18 -9.74 1.81 -23.57
CA THR A 18 -8.62 2.76 -23.37
C THR A 18 -7.92 3.07 -24.70
N ALA A 19 -7.64 2.06 -25.51
CA ALA A 19 -7.06 2.23 -26.84
C ALA A 19 -7.95 3.10 -27.74
N ALA A 20 -9.24 2.78 -27.85
CA ALA A 20 -10.19 3.51 -28.66
C ALA A 20 -10.35 4.97 -28.20
N TYR A 21 -10.45 5.20 -26.89
CA TYR A 21 -10.52 6.55 -26.33
C TYR A 21 -9.29 7.39 -26.71
N VAL A 22 -8.09 6.84 -26.55
CA VAL A 22 -6.85 7.55 -26.86
C VAL A 22 -6.71 7.78 -28.36
N ALA A 23 -6.96 6.75 -29.18
CA ALA A 23 -6.87 6.84 -30.63
C ALA A 23 -7.88 7.84 -31.23
N SER A 24 -9.08 7.95 -30.66
CA SER A 24 -10.14 8.86 -31.13
C SER A 24 -9.77 10.34 -31.12
N ARG A 25 -8.68 10.70 -30.41
CA ARG A 25 -8.18 12.09 -30.36
C ARG A 25 -7.52 12.56 -31.64
N SER A 26 -6.98 11.63 -32.44
CA SER A 26 -6.19 11.96 -33.63
C SER A 26 -6.47 11.06 -34.84
N ALA A 27 -7.26 10.00 -34.67
CA ALA A 27 -7.65 9.07 -35.72
C ALA A 27 -9.17 8.79 -35.69
N SER A 28 -9.71 8.37 -36.84
CA SER A 28 -11.07 7.82 -36.93
C SER A 28 -11.07 6.38 -36.43
N VAL A 29 -11.83 6.10 -35.39
CA VAL A 29 -11.85 4.78 -34.71
C VAL A 29 -13.16 4.04 -34.98
N THR A 30 -13.04 2.78 -35.37
CA THR A 30 -14.15 1.81 -35.36
C THR A 30 -13.88 0.76 -34.28
N LEU A 31 -14.75 0.71 -33.26
CA LEU A 31 -14.68 -0.26 -32.18
C LEU A 31 -15.61 -1.45 -32.48
N TYR A 32 -15.06 -2.66 -32.52
CA TYR A 32 -15.79 -3.90 -32.72
C TYR A 32 -15.96 -4.65 -31.39
N GLU A 33 -17.17 -5.10 -31.11
CA GLU A 33 -17.51 -5.95 -29.97
C GLU A 33 -18.36 -7.12 -30.44
N ALA A 34 -18.01 -8.34 -29.99
CA ALA A 34 -18.73 -9.55 -30.31
C ALA A 34 -20.07 -9.64 -29.56
N ASP A 35 -20.12 -9.16 -28.32
CA ASP A 35 -21.33 -9.12 -27.51
C ASP A 35 -22.24 -7.94 -27.88
N ASP A 36 -23.50 -7.98 -27.44
CA ASP A 36 -24.47 -6.88 -27.62
C ASP A 36 -24.22 -5.71 -26.66
N ARG A 37 -23.21 -5.83 -25.79
CA ARG A 37 -22.84 -4.87 -24.75
C ARG A 37 -21.34 -4.58 -24.78
N LEU A 38 -20.98 -3.31 -24.54
CA LEU A 38 -19.58 -2.92 -24.33
C LEU A 38 -19.09 -3.18 -22.91
N GLY A 39 -17.77 -3.33 -22.74
CA GLY A 39 -17.09 -3.31 -21.44
C GLY A 39 -16.46 -4.64 -21.03
N GLY A 40 -16.92 -5.76 -21.62
CA GLY A 40 -16.48 -7.10 -21.21
C GLY A 40 -16.63 -7.29 -19.70
N HIS A 41 -15.50 -7.51 -19.01
CA HIS A 41 -15.46 -7.66 -17.54
C HIS A 41 -15.88 -6.39 -16.76
N ALA A 42 -15.96 -5.20 -17.38
CA ALA A 42 -16.67 -4.08 -16.78
C ALA A 42 -18.18 -4.30 -16.99
N ASP A 43 -18.80 -4.98 -16.03
CA ASP A 43 -20.14 -5.56 -16.15
C ASP A 43 -21.02 -5.10 -14.99
N THR A 44 -22.01 -4.24 -15.29
CA THR A 44 -22.94 -3.68 -14.31
C THR A 44 -24.34 -4.21 -14.56
N HIS A 45 -24.90 -4.93 -13.58
CA HIS A 45 -26.28 -5.42 -13.61
C HIS A 45 -27.21 -4.42 -12.93
N LEU A 46 -28.36 -4.16 -13.53
CA LEU A 46 -29.40 -3.32 -12.93
C LEU A 46 -30.43 -4.19 -12.23
N VAL A 47 -30.56 -4.03 -10.91
CA VAL A 47 -31.65 -4.64 -10.14
C VAL A 47 -32.74 -3.61 -9.86
N ALA A 48 -34.00 -4.07 -9.84
CA ALA A 48 -35.18 -3.22 -9.64
C ALA A 48 -35.34 -2.83 -8.16
N GLU A 49 -34.39 -2.05 -7.62
CA GLU A 49 -34.41 -1.50 -6.28
C GLU A 49 -34.16 0.01 -6.32
N GLY A 50 -35.06 0.80 -5.71
CA GLY A 50 -35.04 2.27 -5.80
C GLY A 50 -35.73 2.82 -7.06
N ALA A 51 -35.80 4.15 -7.17
CA ALA A 51 -36.50 4.82 -8.27
C ALA A 51 -35.79 4.67 -9.63
N ASP A 52 -34.45 4.64 -9.62
CA ASP A 52 -33.61 4.63 -10.83
C ASP A 52 -32.95 3.25 -11.09
N GLY A 53 -33.28 2.24 -10.29
CA GLY A 53 -32.58 0.96 -10.24
C GLY A 53 -31.22 1.05 -9.53
N LEU A 54 -30.71 -0.10 -9.09
CA LEU A 54 -29.42 -0.20 -8.43
C LEU A 54 -28.43 -0.92 -9.34
N GLY A 55 -27.35 -0.23 -9.72
CA GLY A 55 -26.25 -0.79 -10.51
C GLY A 55 -25.28 -1.59 -9.64
N ILE A 56 -25.01 -2.83 -10.04
CA ILE A 56 -24.16 -3.77 -9.31
C ILE A 56 -23.08 -4.31 -10.24
N ASP A 57 -21.83 -3.96 -9.97
CA ASP A 57 -20.69 -4.52 -10.71
C ASP A 57 -20.38 -5.96 -10.27
N THR A 58 -20.17 -6.86 -11.23
CA THR A 58 -19.94 -8.30 -10.98
C THR A 58 -18.58 -8.78 -11.47
N GLY A 59 -18.00 -8.13 -12.48
CA GLY A 59 -16.63 -8.38 -12.94
C GLY A 59 -15.63 -7.40 -12.34
N PHE A 60 -15.56 -6.18 -12.89
CA PHE A 60 -14.70 -5.11 -12.37
C PHE A 60 -15.37 -4.35 -11.23
N ILE A 61 -14.95 -4.69 -10.01
CA ILE A 61 -15.61 -4.16 -8.81
C ILE A 61 -14.79 -3.04 -8.17
N VAL A 62 -13.45 -3.18 -8.12
CA VAL A 62 -12.59 -2.31 -7.30
C VAL A 62 -11.28 -1.89 -7.97
N HIS A 63 -10.80 -0.71 -7.56
CA HIS A 63 -9.49 -0.16 -7.91
C HIS A 63 -8.89 0.60 -6.72
N ASN A 64 -7.68 1.14 -6.88
CA ASN A 64 -7.08 2.03 -5.87
C ASN A 64 -6.10 3.04 -6.48
N GLU A 65 -5.84 4.12 -5.75
CA GLU A 65 -5.01 5.25 -6.20
C GLU A 65 -3.53 4.93 -6.40
N ARG A 66 -3.02 3.85 -5.80
CA ARG A 66 -1.60 3.48 -5.91
C ARG A 66 -1.32 2.65 -7.16
N THR A 67 -2.18 1.68 -7.45
CA THR A 67 -1.88 0.64 -8.44
C THR A 67 -2.73 0.76 -9.71
N TYR A 68 -3.53 1.81 -9.88
CA TYR A 68 -4.39 2.05 -11.06
C TYR A 68 -4.20 3.46 -11.70
N PRO A 69 -2.97 3.94 -11.94
CA PRO A 69 -2.74 5.30 -12.43
C PRO A 69 -3.34 5.55 -13.82
N THR A 70 -3.26 4.59 -14.74
CA THR A 70 -3.77 4.74 -16.13
C THR A 70 -5.28 4.81 -16.15
N LEU A 71 -5.93 3.88 -15.43
CA LEU A 71 -7.39 3.87 -15.31
C LEU A 71 -7.91 5.14 -14.62
N LEU A 72 -7.22 5.62 -13.58
CA LEU A 72 -7.61 6.84 -12.87
C LEU A 72 -7.41 8.10 -13.70
N ARG A 73 -6.44 8.11 -14.62
CA ARG A 73 -6.32 9.18 -15.61
C ARG A 73 -7.55 9.18 -16.53
N LEU A 74 -7.92 8.02 -17.08
CA LEU A 74 -9.12 7.87 -17.90
C LEU A 74 -10.38 8.34 -17.15
N PHE A 75 -10.59 7.88 -15.92
CA PHE A 75 -11.73 8.29 -15.10
C PHE A 75 -11.76 9.80 -14.87
N ARG A 76 -10.62 10.43 -14.61
CA ARG A 76 -10.55 11.87 -14.40
C ARG A 76 -10.94 12.65 -15.64
N GLU A 77 -10.43 12.27 -16.81
CA GLU A 77 -10.74 12.94 -18.09
C GLU A 77 -12.21 12.75 -18.49
N LEU A 78 -12.83 11.62 -18.11
CA LEU A 78 -14.25 11.34 -18.35
C LEU A 78 -15.19 11.87 -17.25
N GLY A 79 -14.67 12.42 -16.15
CA GLY A 79 -15.49 12.82 -15.00
C GLY A 79 -16.20 11.64 -14.31
N VAL A 80 -15.57 10.47 -14.25
CA VAL A 80 -16.08 9.28 -13.58
C VAL A 80 -15.80 9.36 -12.08
N GLU A 81 -16.88 9.41 -11.29
CA GLU A 81 -16.79 9.44 -9.83
C GLU A 81 -16.57 8.05 -9.23
N THR A 82 -15.85 8.02 -8.12
CA THR A 82 -15.52 6.78 -7.39
C THR A 82 -15.71 6.96 -5.90
N GLN A 83 -16.10 5.90 -5.21
CA GLN A 83 -16.38 5.92 -3.77
C GLN A 83 -15.54 4.89 -3.02
N PRO A 84 -15.29 5.05 -1.71
CA PRO A 84 -14.53 4.08 -0.93
C PRO A 84 -15.16 2.69 -0.95
N SER A 85 -14.33 1.65 -1.06
CA SER A 85 -14.75 0.24 -1.01
C SER A 85 -14.32 -0.41 0.30
N GLU A 86 -15.04 -1.44 0.77
CA GLU A 86 -14.63 -2.30 1.87
C GLU A 86 -13.95 -3.55 1.31
N MET A 87 -12.70 -3.81 1.70
CA MET A 87 -11.89 -4.91 1.17
C MET A 87 -11.40 -5.81 2.29
N SER A 88 -12.21 -6.82 2.63
CA SER A 88 -11.88 -7.85 3.60
C SER A 88 -12.04 -9.24 3.00
N LEU A 89 -11.15 -10.15 3.41
CA LEU A 89 -11.20 -11.57 3.06
C LEU A 89 -11.55 -12.40 4.30
N SER A 90 -12.47 -13.33 4.14
CA SER A 90 -12.78 -14.38 5.10
C SER A 90 -12.42 -15.75 4.57
N VAL A 91 -12.13 -16.66 5.50
CA VAL A 91 -11.89 -18.08 5.23
C VAL A 91 -12.81 -18.88 6.11
N ARG A 92 -13.63 -19.74 5.49
CA ARG A 92 -14.47 -20.76 6.10
C ARG A 92 -14.00 -22.13 5.61
N ASP A 93 -13.64 -23.01 6.53
CA ASP A 93 -13.31 -24.42 6.23
C ASP A 93 -14.32 -25.32 6.95
N ASP A 94 -15.22 -25.93 6.18
CA ASP A 94 -16.30 -26.77 6.71
C ASP A 94 -15.78 -28.10 7.29
N VAL A 95 -14.59 -28.57 6.88
CA VAL A 95 -13.95 -29.79 7.46
C VAL A 95 -13.51 -29.52 8.89
N THR A 96 -12.83 -28.40 9.11
CA THR A 96 -12.24 -28.08 10.44
C THR A 96 -13.15 -27.20 11.29
N GLY A 97 -14.24 -26.67 10.73
CA GLY A 97 -15.08 -25.65 11.33
C GLY A 97 -14.35 -24.34 11.63
N LEU A 98 -13.21 -24.07 10.96
CA LEU A 98 -12.48 -22.82 11.09
C LEU A 98 -13.20 -21.72 10.31
N GLU A 99 -13.41 -20.58 10.97
CA GLU A 99 -13.90 -19.35 10.33
C GLU A 99 -13.07 -18.18 10.86
N TYR A 100 -12.54 -17.33 9.98
CA TYR A 100 -11.88 -16.09 10.37
C TYR A 100 -11.84 -15.06 9.23
N ALA A 101 -11.71 -13.78 9.58
CA ALA A 101 -11.48 -12.67 8.66
C ALA A 101 -10.41 -11.74 9.24
N GLY A 102 -9.19 -11.78 8.70
CA GLY A 102 -8.04 -11.09 9.28
C GLY A 102 -8.16 -9.56 9.29
N ALA A 103 -8.70 -8.99 8.20
CA ALA A 103 -8.84 -7.54 8.03
C ALA A 103 -9.82 -6.89 9.01
N LEU A 104 -10.74 -7.66 9.60
CA LEU A 104 -11.72 -7.19 10.60
C LEU A 104 -11.14 -7.16 12.03
N GLY A 105 -9.82 -7.34 12.17
CA GLY A 105 -9.12 -7.25 13.45
C GLY A 105 -9.48 -8.38 14.42
N PRO A 106 -9.38 -8.15 15.75
CA PRO A 106 -9.59 -9.20 16.75
C PRO A 106 -10.96 -9.87 16.67
N ARG A 107 -12.00 -9.11 16.29
CA ARG A 107 -13.36 -9.63 16.13
C ARG A 107 -13.47 -10.61 14.95
N GLY A 108 -12.74 -10.38 13.87
CA GLY A 108 -12.71 -11.28 12.72
C GLY A 108 -11.73 -12.45 12.87
N LEU A 109 -10.62 -12.27 13.61
CA LEU A 109 -9.68 -13.36 13.90
C LEU A 109 -10.28 -14.40 14.87
N PHE A 110 -11.11 -13.95 15.81
CA PHE A 110 -11.75 -14.80 16.82
C PHE A 110 -13.28 -14.63 16.82
N PRO A 111 -13.95 -14.91 15.69
CA PRO A 111 -15.36 -14.53 15.50
C PRO A 111 -16.30 -15.25 16.47
N ALA A 112 -15.96 -16.48 16.86
CA ALA A 112 -16.70 -17.29 17.83
C ALA A 112 -15.87 -17.68 19.08
N GLY A 113 -14.70 -17.06 19.30
CA GLY A 113 -13.81 -17.36 20.43
C GLY A 113 -13.09 -18.73 20.39
N ARG A 114 -13.73 -19.78 19.84
CA ARG A 114 -13.19 -21.15 19.74
C ARG A 114 -11.81 -21.24 19.07
N ASN A 115 -11.52 -20.33 18.16
CA ASN A 115 -10.22 -20.27 17.47
C ASN A 115 -9.05 -20.02 18.43
N ALA A 116 -9.28 -19.34 19.56
CA ALA A 116 -8.25 -19.08 20.56
C ALA A 116 -7.77 -20.36 21.25
N ALA A 117 -8.59 -21.41 21.27
CA ALA A 117 -8.24 -22.72 21.82
C ALA A 117 -7.59 -23.65 20.79
N ARG A 118 -7.31 -23.19 19.56
CA ARG A 118 -6.73 -24.00 18.47
C ARG A 118 -5.23 -23.68 18.31
N PRO A 119 -4.29 -24.52 18.83
CA PRO A 119 -2.86 -24.22 18.77
C PRO A 119 -2.32 -24.08 17.34
N ALA A 120 -2.81 -24.90 16.41
CA ALA A 120 -2.42 -24.84 15.00
C ALA A 120 -2.83 -23.50 14.34
N TYR A 121 -4.00 -22.97 14.69
CA TYR A 121 -4.46 -21.67 14.22
C TYR A 121 -3.62 -20.52 14.79
N LEU A 122 -3.34 -20.52 16.09
CA LEU A 122 -2.48 -19.51 16.70
C LEU A 122 -1.06 -19.54 16.13
N ARG A 123 -0.51 -20.74 15.88
CA ARG A 123 0.76 -20.91 15.21
C ARG A 123 0.72 -20.32 13.80
N MET A 124 -0.33 -20.58 13.02
CA MET A 124 -0.49 -20.01 11.67
C MET A 124 -0.39 -18.48 11.69
N LEU A 125 -1.02 -17.80 12.65
CA LEU A 125 -0.96 -16.34 12.77
C LEU A 125 0.48 -15.83 12.98
N ILE A 126 1.31 -16.59 13.70
CA ILE A 126 2.74 -16.29 13.92
C ILE A 126 3.58 -16.59 12.67
N GLU A 127 3.16 -17.54 11.83
CA GLU A 127 3.83 -17.86 10.55
C GLU A 127 3.62 -16.76 9.49
N ILE A 128 2.54 -15.96 9.56
CA ILE A 128 2.24 -14.90 8.55
C ILE A 128 3.36 -13.85 8.46
N PRO A 129 3.84 -13.21 9.56
CA PRO A 129 4.99 -12.29 9.48
C PRO A 129 6.28 -12.96 9.01
N ARG A 130 6.47 -14.26 9.33
CA ARG A 130 7.61 -15.03 8.84
C ARG A 130 7.51 -15.21 7.32
N PHE A 131 6.35 -15.57 6.79
CA PHE A 131 6.07 -15.62 5.36
C PHE A 131 6.36 -14.29 4.68
N HIS A 132 5.82 -13.18 5.18
CA HIS A 132 6.08 -11.84 4.64
C HIS A 132 7.56 -11.48 4.55
N ARG A 133 8.36 -11.88 5.55
CA ARG A 133 9.81 -11.65 5.55
C ARG A 133 10.53 -12.52 4.52
N HIS A 134 10.15 -13.79 4.36
CA HIS A 134 10.75 -14.67 3.36
C HIS A 134 10.36 -14.26 1.94
N ALA A 135 9.09 -13.91 1.71
CA ALA A 135 8.58 -13.46 0.42
C ALA A 135 9.34 -12.20 -0.07
N ARG A 136 9.49 -11.18 0.79
CA ARG A 136 10.27 -9.97 0.47
C ARG A 136 11.73 -10.25 0.12
N ARG A 137 12.34 -11.28 0.72
CA ARG A 137 13.73 -11.65 0.41
C ARG A 137 13.87 -12.33 -0.95
N LEU A 138 12.78 -12.81 -1.55
CA LEU A 138 12.78 -13.41 -2.89
C LEU A 138 12.70 -12.33 -3.99
N LEU A 139 12.02 -11.21 -3.73
CA LEU A 139 11.74 -10.17 -4.73
C LEU A 139 12.97 -9.62 -5.48
N PRO A 140 14.14 -9.39 -4.83
CA PRO A 140 15.32 -8.88 -5.54
C PRO A 140 16.02 -9.92 -6.45
N ARG A 141 15.61 -11.19 -6.43
CA ARG A 141 16.24 -12.26 -7.23
C ARG A 141 15.53 -12.39 -8.59
N ALA A 142 16.28 -12.72 -9.63
CA ALA A 142 15.75 -12.96 -10.99
C ALA A 142 15.35 -14.44 -11.21
N ASP A 143 14.76 -15.09 -10.20
CA ASP A 143 14.34 -16.49 -10.26
C ASP A 143 12.81 -16.55 -10.36
N ASP A 144 12.30 -16.84 -11.56
CA ASP A 144 10.88 -16.93 -11.89
C ASP A 144 10.35 -18.35 -11.98
N ASP A 145 11.24 -19.34 -11.91
CA ASP A 145 10.86 -20.75 -12.09
C ASP A 145 10.41 -21.38 -10.77
N LEU A 146 10.81 -20.80 -9.63
CA LEU A 146 10.40 -21.28 -8.31
C LEU A 146 8.89 -21.13 -8.11
N THR A 147 8.20 -22.25 -7.96
CA THR A 147 6.78 -22.29 -7.64
C THR A 147 6.50 -21.89 -6.18
N LEU A 148 5.27 -21.46 -5.89
CA LEU A 148 4.86 -21.19 -4.51
C LEU A 148 4.99 -22.44 -3.63
N ARG A 149 4.67 -23.64 -4.15
CA ARG A 149 4.83 -24.92 -3.47
C ARG A 149 6.27 -25.14 -3.00
N GLU A 150 7.23 -25.04 -3.93
CA GLU A 150 8.65 -25.24 -3.65
C GLU A 150 9.19 -24.18 -2.69
N PHE A 151 8.73 -22.93 -2.80
CA PHE A 151 9.07 -21.88 -1.84
C PHE A 151 8.59 -22.25 -0.43
N LEU A 152 7.35 -22.72 -0.29
CA LEU A 152 6.77 -23.10 1.00
C LEU A 152 7.47 -24.33 1.60
N ASP A 153 7.87 -25.29 0.77
CA ASP A 153 8.66 -26.47 1.16
C ASP A 153 10.07 -26.09 1.62
N ARG A 154 10.80 -25.31 0.80
CA ARG A 154 12.16 -24.82 1.09
C ARG A 154 12.20 -24.08 2.43
N HIS A 155 11.17 -23.32 2.74
CA HIS A 155 11.08 -22.57 3.99
C HIS A 155 10.32 -23.31 5.11
N ARG A 156 9.94 -24.57 4.92
CA ARG A 156 9.28 -25.43 5.94
C ARG A 156 8.03 -24.79 6.55
N PHE A 157 7.14 -24.25 5.72
CA PHE A 157 5.83 -23.77 6.18
C PHE A 157 4.89 -24.96 6.46
N PRO A 158 4.24 -25.02 7.63
CA PRO A 158 3.38 -26.15 8.01
C PRO A 158 2.19 -26.34 7.07
N ALA A 159 1.73 -27.58 6.88
CA ALA A 159 0.55 -27.90 6.06
C ALA A 159 -0.69 -27.08 6.48
N TYR A 160 -0.88 -26.85 7.78
CA TYR A 160 -1.97 -26.02 8.29
C TYR A 160 -1.92 -24.58 7.76
N PHE A 161 -0.73 -23.98 7.63
CA PHE A 161 -0.55 -22.63 7.07
C PHE A 161 -0.86 -22.59 5.58
N ARG A 162 -0.44 -23.62 4.83
CA ARG A 162 -0.72 -23.72 3.39
C ARG A 162 -2.23 -23.76 3.14
N ARG A 163 -2.91 -24.70 3.81
CA ARG A 163 -4.34 -24.95 3.65
C ARG A 163 -5.24 -23.77 4.03
N HIS A 164 -4.94 -23.10 5.14
CA HIS A 164 -5.86 -22.12 5.75
C HIS A 164 -5.46 -20.66 5.53
N PHE A 165 -4.27 -20.38 4.96
CA PHE A 165 -3.82 -19.03 4.65
C PHE A 165 -3.37 -18.88 3.20
N MET A 166 -2.43 -19.69 2.71
CA MET A 166 -1.89 -19.50 1.36
C MET A 166 -2.86 -19.89 0.26
N GLU A 167 -3.46 -21.09 0.34
CA GLU A 167 -4.43 -21.54 -0.67
C GLU A 167 -5.63 -20.58 -0.76
N PRO A 168 -6.30 -20.17 0.35
CA PRO A 168 -7.40 -19.22 0.27
C PRO A 168 -6.98 -17.87 -0.30
N LEU A 169 -5.79 -17.38 0.06
CA LEU A 169 -5.28 -16.10 -0.44
C LEU A 169 -5.15 -16.12 -1.97
N VAL A 170 -4.46 -17.13 -2.52
CA VAL A 170 -4.19 -17.19 -3.97
C VAL A 170 -5.47 -17.52 -4.75
N ALA A 171 -6.25 -18.51 -4.29
CA ALA A 171 -7.49 -18.90 -4.95
C ALA A 171 -8.51 -17.76 -4.99
N SER A 172 -8.57 -16.92 -3.94
CA SER A 172 -9.48 -15.77 -3.95
C SER A 172 -9.02 -14.66 -4.89
N VAL A 173 -7.71 -14.40 -4.99
CA VAL A 173 -7.17 -13.31 -5.82
C VAL A 173 -7.31 -13.58 -7.32
N TRP A 174 -7.09 -14.82 -7.76
CA TRP A 174 -7.16 -15.20 -9.18
C TRP A 174 -8.34 -16.10 -9.52
N SER A 175 -9.29 -16.27 -8.61
CA SER A 175 -10.50 -17.08 -8.81
C SER A 175 -10.20 -18.46 -9.41
N CYS A 176 -9.11 -19.08 -8.94
CA CYS A 176 -8.57 -20.31 -9.50
C CYS A 176 -8.74 -21.49 -8.55
N ASP A 177 -8.67 -22.71 -9.11
CA ASP A 177 -8.72 -23.92 -8.29
C ASP A 177 -7.54 -23.92 -7.27
N PRO A 178 -7.80 -24.12 -5.96
CA PRO A 178 -6.75 -24.23 -4.96
C PRO A 178 -5.65 -25.26 -5.27
N ALA A 179 -5.95 -26.28 -6.08
CA ALA A 179 -4.99 -27.27 -6.53
C ALA A 179 -3.89 -26.65 -7.39
N VAL A 180 -4.23 -25.70 -8.29
CA VAL A 180 -3.27 -24.99 -9.15
C VAL A 180 -2.69 -23.75 -8.49
N ALA A 181 -3.32 -23.22 -7.44
CA ALA A 181 -2.89 -22.02 -6.73
C ALA A 181 -1.43 -22.11 -6.20
N LEU A 182 -0.95 -23.31 -5.84
CA LEU A 182 0.41 -23.50 -5.34
C LEU A 182 1.47 -23.65 -6.43
N ASP A 183 1.07 -23.80 -7.69
CA ASP A 183 2.00 -23.97 -8.82
C ASP A 183 2.33 -22.61 -9.49
N TYR A 184 1.76 -21.52 -8.97
CA TYR A 184 2.06 -20.16 -9.40
C TYR A 184 3.54 -19.80 -9.18
N PRO A 185 4.14 -19.01 -10.09
CA PRO A 185 5.49 -18.48 -9.89
C PRO A 185 5.57 -17.61 -8.63
N ALA A 186 6.38 -18.01 -7.65
CA ALA A 186 6.42 -17.41 -6.33
C ALA A 186 6.80 -15.92 -6.39
N ARG A 187 7.81 -15.56 -7.19
CA ARG A 187 8.25 -14.17 -7.33
C ARG A 187 7.18 -13.29 -7.96
N TYR A 188 6.50 -13.78 -8.99
CA TYR A 188 5.41 -13.07 -9.66
C TYR A 188 4.27 -12.77 -8.69
N LEU A 189 3.83 -13.79 -7.95
CA LEU A 189 2.84 -13.67 -6.87
C LEU A 189 3.29 -12.66 -5.79
N PHE A 190 4.53 -12.74 -5.31
CA PHE A 190 5.00 -11.86 -4.25
C PHE A 190 5.14 -10.41 -4.71
N THR A 191 5.49 -10.20 -5.97
CA THR A 191 5.54 -8.86 -6.57
C THR A 191 4.14 -8.26 -6.58
N PHE A 192 3.12 -9.04 -6.98
CA PHE A 192 1.73 -8.64 -6.87
C PHE A 192 1.35 -8.28 -5.43
N LEU A 193 1.65 -9.16 -4.47
CA LEU A 193 1.31 -8.95 -3.07
C LEU A 193 2.03 -7.72 -2.48
N GLU A 194 3.27 -7.43 -2.89
CA GLU A 194 3.98 -6.22 -2.46
C GLU A 194 3.32 -4.97 -3.03
N HIS A 195 3.08 -4.96 -4.34
CA HIS A 195 2.48 -3.84 -5.06
C HIS A 195 1.12 -3.44 -4.46
N HIS A 196 0.33 -4.43 -4.04
CA HIS A 196 -0.98 -4.23 -3.43
C HIS A 196 -0.95 -4.09 -1.89
N GLY A 197 0.24 -4.00 -1.28
CA GLY A 197 0.38 -3.83 0.17
C GLY A 197 -0.15 -5.02 0.99
N MET A 198 -0.16 -6.22 0.39
CA MET A 198 -0.61 -7.48 0.97
C MET A 198 0.55 -8.32 1.55
N LEU A 199 1.82 -7.99 1.27
CA LEU A 199 2.96 -8.56 2.01
C LEU A 199 3.17 -7.91 3.40
N GLY A 200 2.19 -7.20 3.94
CA GLY A 200 2.29 -6.50 5.22
C GLY A 200 1.01 -6.64 6.05
N VAL A 201 1.07 -6.23 7.31
CA VAL A 201 -0.12 -6.11 8.17
C VAL A 201 -0.71 -4.69 8.12
N LEU A 202 0.07 -3.73 7.60
CA LEU A 202 -0.30 -2.33 7.42
C LEU A 202 0.19 -1.90 6.03
N GLY A 203 -0.39 -0.81 5.49
CA GLY A 203 0.06 -0.21 4.22
C GLY A 203 -0.69 -0.69 2.99
N SER A 204 -1.76 -1.47 3.16
CA SER A 204 -2.71 -1.77 2.09
C SER A 204 -3.34 -0.46 1.56
N PRO A 205 -3.50 -0.32 0.24
CA PRO A 205 -4.09 0.86 -0.35
C PRO A 205 -5.57 0.98 0.06
N ARG A 206 -6.10 2.20 -0.02
CA ARG A 206 -7.55 2.41 0.13
C ARG A 206 -8.23 2.00 -1.18
N TRP A 207 -9.07 0.99 -1.08
CA TRP A 207 -9.85 0.51 -2.21
C TRP A 207 -11.03 1.44 -2.49
N ARG A 208 -11.40 1.54 -3.76
CA ARG A 208 -12.49 2.34 -4.29
C ARG A 208 -13.27 1.52 -5.32
N THR A 209 -14.51 1.90 -5.57
CA THR A 209 -15.37 1.37 -6.63
C THR A 209 -15.94 2.52 -7.45
N VAL A 210 -16.46 2.25 -8.65
CA VAL A 210 -17.09 3.28 -9.50
C VAL A 210 -18.48 3.59 -8.95
N THR A 211 -18.82 4.86 -8.82
CA THR A 211 -20.16 5.26 -8.36
C THR A 211 -21.16 5.04 -9.49
N GLY A 212 -22.25 4.31 -9.22
CA GLY A 212 -23.25 3.95 -10.25
C GLY A 212 -22.85 2.77 -11.16
N GLY A 213 -21.71 2.13 -10.88
CA GLY A 213 -21.22 0.97 -11.63
C GLY A 213 -20.27 1.32 -12.78
N SER A 214 -19.44 0.35 -13.13
CA SER A 214 -18.40 0.43 -14.17
C SER A 214 -18.95 0.77 -15.55
N ARG A 215 -20.21 0.45 -15.87
CA ARG A 215 -20.89 0.89 -17.11
C ARG A 215 -20.76 2.39 -17.37
N THR A 216 -20.68 3.19 -16.30
CA THR A 216 -20.64 4.65 -16.40
C THR A 216 -19.41 5.14 -17.18
N TYR A 217 -18.24 4.53 -17.00
CA TYR A 217 -17.07 4.92 -17.80
C TYR A 217 -17.14 4.34 -19.21
N VAL A 218 -17.69 3.14 -19.35
CA VAL A 218 -17.86 2.46 -20.65
C VAL A 218 -18.71 3.31 -21.58
N GLU A 219 -19.87 3.78 -21.11
CA GLU A 219 -20.79 4.64 -21.85
C GLU A 219 -20.13 5.97 -22.26
N ARG A 220 -19.33 6.56 -21.36
CA ARG A 220 -18.62 7.83 -21.65
C ARG A 220 -17.49 7.66 -22.67
N VAL A 221 -16.79 6.54 -22.64
CA VAL A 221 -15.81 6.22 -23.70
C VAL A 221 -16.52 5.97 -25.03
N ALA A 222 -17.60 5.19 -25.03
CA ALA A 222 -18.36 4.90 -26.25
C ALA A 222 -18.85 6.18 -26.94
N ALA A 223 -19.28 7.17 -26.17
CA ALA A 223 -19.72 8.47 -26.67
C ALA A 223 -18.62 9.30 -27.36
N SER A 224 -17.34 8.98 -27.16
CA SER A 224 -16.21 9.66 -27.83
C SER A 224 -15.70 8.93 -29.06
N ILE A 225 -16.25 7.77 -29.41
CA ILE A 225 -15.79 6.94 -30.52
C ILE A 225 -16.68 7.19 -31.75
N ALA A 226 -16.05 7.38 -32.90
CA ALA A 226 -16.75 7.71 -34.14
C ALA A 226 -17.75 6.61 -34.57
N GLU A 227 -17.34 5.35 -34.45
CA GLU A 227 -18.17 4.20 -34.80
C GLU A 227 -18.00 3.05 -33.80
N VAL A 228 -19.13 2.56 -33.28
CA VAL A 228 -19.19 1.43 -32.35
C VAL A 228 -20.08 0.35 -32.96
N ARG A 229 -19.56 -0.87 -33.07
CA ARG A 229 -20.24 -2.04 -33.65
C ARG A 229 -20.31 -3.17 -32.63
N THR A 230 -21.41 -3.23 -31.88
CA THR A 230 -21.76 -4.36 -31.00
C THR A 230 -22.38 -5.51 -31.82
N GLY A 231 -22.42 -6.72 -31.26
CA GLY A 231 -22.91 -7.92 -31.95
C GLY A 231 -22.13 -8.27 -33.23
N THR A 232 -20.92 -7.71 -33.38
CA THR A 232 -20.11 -7.75 -34.60
C THR A 232 -18.78 -8.43 -34.29
N LYS A 233 -18.84 -9.76 -34.18
CA LYS A 233 -17.66 -10.57 -33.91
C LYS A 233 -16.68 -10.50 -35.08
N VAL A 234 -15.43 -10.11 -34.83
CA VAL A 234 -14.36 -10.20 -35.81
C VAL A 234 -13.90 -11.65 -35.95
N THR A 235 -13.83 -12.15 -37.18
CA THR A 235 -13.43 -13.51 -37.51
C THR A 235 -12.08 -13.58 -38.22
N SER A 236 -11.63 -12.49 -38.84
CA SER A 236 -10.32 -12.44 -39.50
C SER A 236 -9.68 -11.06 -39.41
N VAL A 237 -8.37 -11.03 -39.18
CA VAL A 237 -7.47 -9.89 -39.25
C VAL A 237 -6.29 -10.27 -40.14
N LEU A 238 -6.16 -9.62 -41.29
CA LEU A 238 -5.12 -9.85 -42.28
C LEU A 238 -4.31 -8.57 -42.50
N GLU A 239 -3.02 -8.59 -42.16
CA GLU A 239 -2.13 -7.48 -42.48
C GLU A 239 -1.73 -7.55 -43.96
N THR A 240 -1.89 -6.43 -44.68
CA THR A 240 -1.57 -6.31 -46.11
C THR A 240 -0.50 -5.23 -46.33
N PRO A 241 0.08 -5.12 -47.54
CA PRO A 241 1.06 -4.06 -47.82
C PRO A 241 0.53 -2.63 -47.63
N THR A 242 -0.79 -2.44 -47.75
CA THR A 242 -1.46 -1.12 -47.72
C THR A 242 -2.23 -0.84 -46.44
N GLY A 243 -2.41 -1.80 -45.54
CA GLY A 243 -3.19 -1.62 -44.32
C GLY A 243 -3.48 -2.94 -43.63
N VAL A 244 -4.61 -3.03 -42.94
CA VAL A 244 -5.10 -4.25 -42.30
C VAL A 244 -6.57 -4.45 -42.66
N GLU A 245 -6.89 -5.63 -43.17
CA GLU A 245 -8.26 -6.04 -43.46
C GLU A 245 -8.87 -6.73 -42.24
N VAL A 246 -10.04 -6.26 -41.82
CA VAL A 246 -10.83 -6.82 -40.72
C VAL A 246 -12.12 -7.38 -41.31
N THR A 247 -12.35 -8.68 -41.10
CA THR A 247 -13.56 -9.38 -41.52
C THR A 247 -14.44 -9.67 -40.31
N ASP A 248 -15.72 -9.26 -40.37
CA ASP A 248 -16.70 -9.59 -39.35
C ASP A 248 -17.42 -10.92 -39.60
N GLY A 249 -18.21 -11.37 -38.61
CA GLY A 249 -18.95 -12.63 -38.66
C GLY A 249 -20.03 -12.70 -39.73
N ASN A 250 -20.40 -11.57 -40.35
CA ASN A 250 -21.30 -11.52 -41.50
C ASN A 250 -20.54 -11.61 -42.83
N GLY A 251 -19.21 -11.66 -42.80
CA GLY A 251 -18.33 -11.68 -43.96
C GLY A 251 -18.05 -10.30 -44.54
N ALA A 252 -18.44 -9.21 -43.88
CA ALA A 252 -18.11 -7.87 -44.33
C ALA A 252 -16.63 -7.57 -44.04
N VAL A 253 -15.93 -7.03 -45.04
CA VAL A 253 -14.51 -6.69 -44.97
C VAL A 253 -14.36 -5.17 -44.96
N ALA A 254 -13.59 -4.66 -44.01
CA ALA A 254 -13.18 -3.25 -43.94
C ALA A 254 -11.66 -3.14 -43.80
N THR A 255 -11.07 -2.12 -44.40
CA THR A 255 -9.62 -1.87 -44.36
C THR A 255 -9.30 -0.66 -43.49
N TYR A 256 -8.28 -0.80 -42.65
CA TYR A 256 -7.78 0.23 -41.73
C TYR A 256 -6.28 0.42 -41.90
N ASP A 257 -5.74 1.57 -41.48
CA ASP A 257 -4.29 1.79 -41.48
C ASP A 257 -3.61 0.91 -40.41
N ALA A 258 -4.28 0.72 -39.27
CA ALA A 258 -3.81 -0.10 -38.16
C ALA A 258 -4.96 -0.70 -37.33
N VAL A 259 -4.65 -1.74 -36.54
CA VAL A 259 -5.58 -2.47 -35.69
C VAL A 259 -4.98 -2.70 -34.29
N VAL A 260 -5.78 -2.44 -33.27
CA VAL A 260 -5.51 -2.92 -31.90
C VAL A 260 -6.38 -4.14 -31.63
N VAL A 261 -5.75 -5.28 -31.38
CA VAL A 261 -6.43 -6.51 -30.98
C VAL A 261 -6.47 -6.58 -29.45
N ALA A 262 -7.62 -6.24 -28.87
CA ALA A 262 -7.86 -6.10 -27.43
C ALA A 262 -8.70 -7.25 -26.83
N THR A 263 -8.53 -8.47 -27.36
CA THR A 263 -9.26 -9.69 -26.95
C THR A 263 -8.39 -10.64 -26.14
N HIS A 264 -8.94 -11.75 -25.63
CA HIS A 264 -8.11 -12.78 -24.99
C HIS A 264 -7.12 -13.42 -26.00
N PRO A 265 -5.95 -13.91 -25.57
CA PRO A 265 -4.90 -14.41 -26.46
C PRO A 265 -5.35 -15.52 -27.41
N GLY A 266 -6.21 -16.44 -26.94
CA GLY A 266 -6.77 -17.49 -27.79
C GLY A 266 -7.71 -16.94 -28.88
N GLN A 267 -8.52 -15.93 -28.54
CA GLN A 267 -9.39 -15.23 -29.49
C GLN A 267 -8.56 -14.43 -30.50
N ALA A 268 -7.53 -13.72 -30.02
CA ALA A 268 -6.59 -12.97 -30.86
C ALA A 268 -5.89 -13.90 -31.85
N LEU A 269 -5.38 -15.05 -31.39
CA LEU A 269 -4.73 -16.02 -32.26
C LEU A 269 -5.68 -16.62 -33.30
N ALA A 270 -6.94 -16.88 -32.92
CA ALA A 270 -7.95 -17.46 -33.81
C ALA A 270 -8.40 -16.51 -34.93
N MET A 271 -8.32 -15.19 -34.72
CA MET A 271 -8.69 -14.21 -35.75
C MET A 271 -7.53 -13.81 -36.66
N LEU A 272 -6.27 -14.03 -36.29
CA LEU A 272 -5.15 -13.74 -37.20
C LEU A 272 -5.23 -14.68 -38.42
N ALA A 273 -5.30 -14.11 -39.62
CA ALA A 273 -5.34 -14.88 -40.86
C ALA A 273 -4.01 -15.62 -41.12
N GLU A 274 -2.90 -14.93 -40.86
CA GLU A 274 -1.54 -15.43 -41.10
C GLU A 274 -0.64 -15.18 -39.87
N PRO A 275 -0.89 -15.87 -38.74
CA PRO A 275 -0.12 -15.62 -37.53
C PRO A 275 1.35 -16.00 -37.75
N THR A 276 2.27 -15.20 -37.23
CA THR A 276 3.70 -15.53 -37.22
C THR A 276 4.00 -16.67 -36.24
N VAL A 277 5.19 -17.27 -36.35
CA VAL A 277 5.64 -18.29 -35.37
C VAL A 277 5.67 -17.70 -33.96
N ALA A 278 6.17 -16.47 -33.81
CA ALA A 278 6.22 -15.79 -32.52
C ALA A 278 4.82 -15.52 -31.95
N GLN A 279 3.86 -15.07 -32.77
CA GLN A 279 2.47 -14.86 -32.34
C GLN A 279 1.82 -16.16 -31.86
N ARG A 280 1.99 -17.27 -32.60
CA ARG A 280 1.49 -18.60 -32.18
C ARG A 280 2.06 -19.04 -30.84
N GLU A 281 3.39 -18.94 -30.68
CA GLU A 281 4.07 -19.37 -29.46
C GLU A 281 3.67 -18.54 -28.24
N VAL A 282 3.62 -17.21 -28.39
CA VAL A 282 3.38 -16.30 -27.26
C VAL A 282 1.91 -16.30 -26.86
N LEU A 283 0.99 -16.12 -27.81
CA LEU A 283 -0.45 -16.08 -27.52
C LEU A 283 -0.97 -17.46 -27.07
N GLY A 284 -0.45 -18.54 -27.65
CA GLY A 284 -0.83 -19.91 -27.28
C GLY A 284 -0.33 -20.34 -25.88
N ALA A 285 0.67 -19.66 -25.32
CA ALA A 285 1.23 -19.97 -24.00
C ALA A 285 0.53 -19.29 -22.83
N ILE A 286 -0.55 -18.53 -23.07
CA ILE A 286 -1.30 -17.79 -22.05
C ILE A 286 -2.74 -18.33 -21.97
N PRO A 287 -2.95 -19.48 -21.29
CA PRO A 287 -4.27 -20.10 -21.19
C PRO A 287 -5.19 -19.33 -20.23
N TYR A 288 -6.49 -19.48 -20.46
CA TYR A 288 -7.55 -18.93 -19.63
C TYR A 288 -8.41 -20.06 -19.07
N SER A 289 -9.04 -19.81 -17.93
CA SER A 289 -10.03 -20.69 -17.32
C SER A 289 -11.38 -19.98 -17.29
N ALA A 290 -12.39 -20.60 -17.88
CA ALA A 290 -13.77 -20.18 -17.74
C ALA A 290 -14.28 -20.50 -16.34
N ASN A 291 -15.04 -19.57 -15.76
CA ASN A 291 -15.68 -19.68 -14.46
C ASN A 291 -17.10 -19.13 -14.57
N VAL A 292 -18.06 -19.91 -14.10
CA VAL A 292 -19.45 -19.47 -13.98
C VAL A 292 -19.58 -18.62 -12.72
N ALA A 293 -20.18 -17.45 -12.88
CA ALA A 293 -20.53 -16.52 -11.82
C ALA A 293 -22.06 -16.43 -11.72
N LEU A 294 -22.59 -16.55 -10.50
CA LEU A 294 -24.00 -16.34 -10.23
C LEU A 294 -24.18 -15.09 -9.39
N LEU A 295 -24.94 -14.11 -9.86
CA LEU A 295 -25.42 -12.98 -9.06
C LEU A 295 -26.69 -13.44 -8.33
N HIS A 296 -26.74 -13.34 -7.00
CA HIS A 296 -27.85 -13.84 -6.19
C HIS A 296 -27.96 -13.15 -4.82
N THR A 297 -29.00 -13.49 -4.05
CA THR A 297 -29.19 -13.03 -2.66
C THR A 297 -29.07 -14.13 -1.60
N ASP A 298 -28.75 -15.36 -2.00
CA ASP A 298 -28.56 -16.49 -1.06
C ASP A 298 -27.30 -16.33 -0.16
N MET A 299 -27.52 -16.03 1.12
CA MET A 299 -26.45 -15.85 2.11
C MET A 299 -25.92 -17.16 2.71
N SER A 300 -26.42 -18.34 2.32
CA SER A 300 -26.06 -19.65 2.89
C SER A 300 -24.57 -20.00 2.74
N LEU A 301 -23.93 -19.45 1.71
CA LEU A 301 -22.52 -19.67 1.36
C LEU A 301 -21.55 -18.78 2.16
N LEU A 302 -22.04 -17.72 2.82
CA LEU A 302 -21.22 -16.86 3.67
C LEU A 302 -20.77 -17.57 4.96
N PRO A 303 -19.79 -17.02 5.70
CA PRO A 303 -19.45 -17.51 7.03
C PRO A 303 -20.67 -17.57 7.97
N ARG A 304 -20.77 -18.66 8.74
CA ARG A 304 -21.84 -18.84 9.74
C ARG A 304 -21.69 -17.84 10.88
N ALA A 305 -20.46 -17.60 11.30
CA ALA A 305 -20.17 -16.52 12.24
C ALA A 305 -20.23 -15.16 11.55
N GLU A 306 -21.22 -14.32 11.90
CA GLU A 306 -21.40 -12.98 11.33
C GLU A 306 -20.15 -12.11 11.41
N ARG A 307 -19.39 -12.21 12.51
CA ARG A 307 -18.13 -11.48 12.72
C ARG A 307 -17.00 -11.90 11.77
N ALA A 308 -17.17 -13.01 11.05
CA ALA A 308 -16.27 -13.45 10.00
C ALA A 308 -16.77 -13.13 8.59
N ARG A 309 -18.01 -12.65 8.41
CA ARG A 309 -18.50 -12.25 7.08
C ARG A 309 -17.70 -11.05 6.59
N ALA A 310 -17.16 -11.18 5.39
CA ALA A 310 -16.27 -10.21 4.77
C ALA A 310 -16.77 -9.87 3.37
N SER A 311 -16.06 -8.96 2.70
CA SER A 311 -16.32 -8.65 1.29
C SER A 311 -16.05 -9.84 0.37
N TRP A 312 -14.99 -10.60 0.63
CA TRP A 312 -14.57 -11.77 -0.14
C TRP A 312 -14.66 -12.97 0.80
N ASN A 313 -15.39 -14.01 0.42
CA ASN A 313 -15.66 -15.13 1.31
C ASN A 313 -15.24 -16.44 0.65
N PHE A 314 -14.08 -16.93 1.07
CA PHE A 314 -13.58 -18.23 0.67
C PHE A 314 -14.26 -19.32 1.50
N ARG A 315 -14.88 -20.29 0.84
CA ARG A 315 -15.42 -21.49 1.48
C ARG A 315 -14.76 -22.73 0.92
N ARG A 316 -14.25 -23.55 1.84
CA ARG A 316 -13.84 -24.91 1.56
C ARG A 316 -14.92 -25.88 2.05
N PRO A 317 -15.47 -26.74 1.17
CA PRO A 317 -16.49 -27.70 1.54
C PRO A 317 -15.93 -28.85 2.39
N ALA A 318 -16.84 -29.57 3.05
CA ALA A 318 -16.50 -30.76 3.83
C ALA A 318 -16.30 -32.00 2.95
N ASP A 319 -17.12 -32.16 1.91
CA ASP A 319 -16.95 -33.19 0.89
C ASP A 319 -15.83 -32.77 -0.07
N ALA A 320 -14.89 -33.68 -0.32
CA ALA A 320 -13.79 -33.45 -1.26
C ALA A 320 -14.24 -33.48 -2.74
N ARG A 321 -15.47 -33.96 -3.01
CA ARG A 321 -16.11 -33.91 -4.33
C ARG A 321 -16.67 -32.54 -4.68
N ASP A 322 -16.94 -31.71 -3.67
CA ASP A 322 -17.39 -30.34 -3.86
C ASP A 322 -16.20 -29.42 -4.17
N HIS A 323 -16.43 -28.41 -5.00
CA HIS A 323 -15.42 -27.42 -5.33
C HIS A 323 -15.32 -26.33 -4.27
N VAL A 324 -14.13 -25.75 -4.15
CA VAL A 324 -13.96 -24.51 -3.39
C VAL A 324 -14.71 -23.39 -4.08
N THR A 325 -15.40 -22.58 -3.29
CA THR A 325 -16.19 -21.46 -3.79
C THR A 325 -15.68 -20.15 -3.20
N VAL A 326 -15.70 -19.10 -4.01
CA VAL A 326 -15.47 -17.72 -3.57
C VAL A 326 -16.74 -16.95 -3.79
N THR A 327 -17.27 -16.33 -2.71
CA THR A 327 -18.47 -15.50 -2.75
C THR A 327 -18.11 -14.07 -2.38
N TYR A 328 -18.38 -13.13 -3.30
CA TYR A 328 -18.18 -11.71 -3.10
C TYR A 328 -19.47 -11.09 -2.60
N ASP A 329 -19.42 -10.41 -1.46
CA ASP A 329 -20.52 -9.57 -0.96
C ASP A 329 -20.42 -8.20 -1.64
N LEU A 330 -21.17 -8.05 -2.74
CA LEU A 330 -21.16 -6.87 -3.59
C LEU A 330 -21.76 -5.66 -2.89
N THR A 331 -22.76 -5.88 -2.03
CA THR A 331 -23.32 -4.82 -1.18
C THR A 331 -22.23 -4.19 -0.30
N ARG A 332 -21.39 -5.01 0.34
CA ARG A 332 -20.26 -4.51 1.14
C ARG A 332 -19.15 -3.91 0.30
N LEU A 333 -18.74 -4.59 -0.78
CA LEU A 333 -17.66 -4.16 -1.66
C LEU A 333 -17.94 -2.81 -2.28
N GLN A 334 -19.15 -2.64 -2.79
CA GLN A 334 -19.54 -1.45 -3.53
C GLN A 334 -20.19 -0.40 -2.64
N ARG A 335 -20.46 -0.70 -1.36
CA ARG A 335 -21.24 0.14 -0.43
C ARG A 335 -22.59 0.52 -1.01
N LEU A 336 -23.31 -0.46 -1.53
CA LEU A 336 -24.62 -0.25 -2.11
C LEU A 336 -25.59 0.25 -1.01
N PRO A 337 -26.45 1.23 -1.30
CA PRO A 337 -27.37 1.82 -0.34
C PRO A 337 -28.62 0.95 -0.13
N THR A 338 -28.44 -0.29 0.31
CA THR A 338 -29.48 -1.29 0.52
C THR A 338 -29.18 -2.17 1.73
N ASP A 339 -30.22 -2.74 2.34
CA ASP A 339 -30.11 -3.80 3.36
C ASP A 339 -30.01 -5.20 2.74
N THR A 340 -30.31 -5.34 1.44
CA THR A 340 -30.19 -6.60 0.69
C THR A 340 -28.72 -6.91 0.44
N HIS A 341 -28.30 -8.14 0.75
CA HIS A 341 -26.97 -8.64 0.39
C HIS A 341 -27.00 -9.23 -1.01
N TYR A 342 -26.52 -8.45 -1.98
CA TYR A 342 -26.23 -8.93 -3.32
C TYR A 342 -24.86 -9.58 -3.33
N LEU A 343 -24.82 -10.82 -3.79
CA LEU A 343 -23.65 -11.67 -3.76
C LEU A 343 -23.34 -12.16 -5.17
N VAL A 344 -22.06 -12.31 -5.50
CA VAL A 344 -21.66 -13.11 -6.67
C VAL A 344 -20.80 -14.28 -6.22
N THR A 345 -21.20 -15.50 -6.58
CA THR A 345 -20.46 -16.72 -6.27
C THR A 345 -19.85 -17.31 -7.53
N LEU A 346 -18.56 -17.62 -7.45
CA LEU A 346 -17.81 -18.34 -8.48
C LEU A 346 -17.75 -19.84 -8.18
N GLY A 347 -18.05 -20.67 -9.18
CA GLY A 347 -17.84 -22.12 -9.12
C GLY A 347 -18.76 -22.90 -8.19
N GLY A 348 -20.00 -22.43 -7.97
CA GLY A 348 -20.92 -22.96 -6.96
C GLY A 348 -22.37 -23.15 -7.43
N GLU A 349 -22.60 -23.41 -8.71
CA GLU A 349 -23.95 -23.42 -9.29
C GLU A 349 -24.94 -24.38 -8.61
N GLY A 350 -24.46 -25.57 -8.21
CA GLY A 350 -25.29 -26.55 -7.51
C GLY A 350 -25.53 -26.23 -6.02
N LEU A 351 -24.92 -25.15 -5.50
CA LEU A 351 -24.99 -24.78 -4.08
C LEU A 351 -25.84 -23.55 -3.81
N VAL A 352 -26.01 -22.67 -4.80
CA VAL A 352 -26.84 -21.47 -4.70
C VAL A 352 -28.30 -21.87 -4.88
N ASP A 353 -29.20 -21.38 -4.01
CA ASP A 353 -30.64 -21.56 -4.20
C ASP A 353 -31.10 -20.96 -5.55
N PRO A 354 -31.62 -21.77 -6.50
CA PRO A 354 -32.05 -21.27 -7.81
C PRO A 354 -33.11 -20.16 -7.73
N ALA A 355 -33.92 -20.13 -6.66
CA ALA A 355 -34.93 -19.09 -6.48
C ALA A 355 -34.33 -17.72 -6.09
N ALA A 356 -33.09 -17.69 -5.63
CA ALA A 356 -32.37 -16.46 -5.25
C ALA A 356 -31.44 -15.94 -6.36
N VAL A 357 -31.30 -16.67 -7.46
CA VAL A 357 -30.44 -16.27 -8.60
C VAL A 357 -31.12 -15.14 -9.37
N ILE A 358 -30.35 -14.07 -9.58
CA ILE A 358 -30.73 -12.90 -10.36
C ILE A 358 -30.17 -13.01 -11.77
N ASP A 359 -28.90 -13.41 -11.89
CA ASP A 359 -28.23 -13.53 -13.18
C ASP A 359 -27.13 -14.60 -13.17
N ARG A 360 -26.79 -15.11 -14.35
CA ARG A 360 -25.73 -16.10 -14.59
C ARG A 360 -24.80 -15.60 -15.68
N MET A 361 -23.53 -15.49 -15.35
CA MET A 361 -22.49 -14.97 -16.24
C MET A 361 -21.35 -15.98 -16.37
N GLU A 362 -20.59 -15.87 -17.45
CA GLU A 362 -19.37 -16.65 -17.67
C GLU A 362 -18.20 -15.68 -17.83
N TYR A 363 -17.21 -15.79 -16.95
CA TYR A 363 -15.99 -14.99 -16.99
C TYR A 363 -14.79 -15.89 -17.22
N GLU A 364 -13.80 -15.39 -17.95
CA GLU A 364 -12.54 -16.10 -18.14
C GLU A 364 -11.41 -15.38 -17.41
N HIS A 365 -10.61 -16.13 -16.66
CA HIS A 365 -9.46 -15.60 -15.92
C HIS A 365 -8.16 -16.20 -16.47
N PRO A 366 -7.07 -15.40 -16.61
CA PRO A 366 -5.79 -15.92 -17.06
C PRO A 366 -5.18 -16.87 -16.03
N LEU A 367 -4.56 -17.95 -16.52
CA LEU A 367 -3.84 -18.91 -15.69
C LEU A 367 -2.34 -18.62 -15.72
N TYR A 368 -1.76 -18.37 -14.54
CA TYR A 368 -0.35 -18.06 -14.41
C TYR A 368 0.50 -19.30 -14.11
N SER A 369 1.28 -19.69 -15.10
CA SER A 369 2.38 -20.65 -15.01
C SER A 369 3.73 -19.96 -15.32
N PRO A 370 4.88 -20.55 -14.97
CA PRO A 370 6.18 -20.06 -15.41
C PRO A 370 6.25 -19.83 -16.93
N ALA A 371 5.67 -20.74 -17.72
CA ALA A 371 5.58 -20.62 -19.17
C ALA A 371 4.78 -19.39 -19.62
N SER A 372 3.60 -19.16 -19.02
CA SER A 372 2.77 -17.99 -19.36
C SER A 372 3.45 -16.66 -18.97
N VAL A 373 4.14 -16.60 -17.82
CA VAL A 373 4.86 -15.40 -17.37
C VAL A 373 6.09 -15.13 -18.24
N ALA A 374 6.75 -16.19 -18.73
CA ALA A 374 7.81 -16.07 -19.72
C ALA A 374 7.28 -15.56 -21.07
N ALA A 375 6.12 -16.07 -21.52
CA ALA A 375 5.45 -15.59 -22.73
C ALA A 375 5.04 -14.12 -22.61
N GLN A 376 4.52 -13.67 -21.46
CA GLN A 376 4.17 -12.27 -21.20
C GLN A 376 5.32 -11.30 -21.49
N ARG A 377 6.58 -11.68 -21.18
CA ARG A 377 7.76 -10.83 -21.44
C ARG A 377 8.08 -10.66 -22.90
N ARG A 378 7.61 -11.58 -23.74
CA ARG A 378 7.81 -11.58 -25.20
C ARG A 378 6.72 -10.83 -25.95
N LEU A 379 5.64 -10.41 -25.28
CA LEU A 379 4.51 -9.71 -25.90
C LEU A 379 4.90 -8.48 -26.73
N PRO A 380 5.81 -7.59 -26.28
CA PRO A 380 6.20 -6.44 -27.12
C PRO A 380 6.86 -6.82 -28.46
N GLY A 381 7.35 -8.06 -28.57
CA GLY A 381 7.99 -8.57 -29.78
C GLY A 381 7.05 -9.24 -30.79
N ILE A 382 5.75 -9.34 -30.49
CA ILE A 382 4.76 -9.93 -31.42
C ILE A 382 3.91 -8.90 -32.17
N ASP A 383 3.99 -7.63 -31.78
CA ASP A 383 3.39 -6.51 -32.48
C ASP A 383 4.08 -6.27 -33.83
N THR A 384 3.33 -5.74 -34.79
CA THR A 384 3.84 -5.21 -36.06
C THR A 384 3.69 -3.70 -36.09
N ASP A 385 3.97 -3.10 -37.25
CA ASP A 385 3.79 -1.67 -37.45
C ASP A 385 2.32 -1.28 -37.65
N ARG A 386 1.44 -2.27 -37.89
CA ARG A 386 0.01 -2.07 -38.09
C ARG A 386 -0.87 -2.85 -37.15
N VAL A 387 -0.38 -3.92 -36.52
CA VAL A 387 -1.16 -4.75 -35.60
C VAL A 387 -0.49 -4.73 -34.23
N ALA A 388 -1.21 -4.24 -33.23
CA ALA A 388 -0.75 -4.24 -31.84
C ALA A 388 -1.72 -5.01 -30.94
N PHE A 389 -1.19 -5.77 -29.98
CA PHE A 389 -1.99 -6.57 -29.05
C PHE A 389 -2.16 -5.85 -27.70
N ALA A 390 -3.37 -5.93 -27.14
CA ALA A 390 -3.69 -5.34 -25.84
C ALA A 390 -4.57 -6.28 -25.03
N GLY A 391 -4.52 -6.16 -23.71
CA GLY A 391 -5.35 -6.96 -22.80
C GLY A 391 -4.70 -7.12 -21.44
N ALA A 392 -5.53 -7.44 -20.44
CA ALA A 392 -5.07 -7.57 -19.05
C ALA A 392 -3.99 -8.64 -18.85
N TYR A 393 -3.84 -9.57 -19.80
CA TYR A 393 -2.75 -10.55 -19.86
C TYR A 393 -1.36 -9.93 -20.12
N HIS A 394 -1.23 -8.62 -20.32
CA HIS A 394 0.07 -7.91 -20.29
C HIS A 394 0.57 -7.63 -18.86
N GLY A 395 -0.17 -8.06 -17.84
CA GLY A 395 0.21 -8.00 -16.44
C GLY A 395 -0.53 -9.06 -15.62
N TRP A 396 -1.01 -8.67 -14.44
CA TRP A 396 -1.63 -9.58 -13.46
C TRP A 396 -3.10 -9.89 -13.72
N GLY A 397 -3.65 -9.47 -14.85
CA GLY A 397 -5.04 -9.73 -15.23
C GLY A 397 -6.03 -8.72 -14.64
N PHE A 398 -5.54 -7.59 -14.10
CA PHE A 398 -6.38 -6.55 -13.50
C PHE A 398 -6.76 -5.47 -14.50
N HIS A 399 -7.73 -4.64 -14.14
CA HIS A 399 -8.21 -3.56 -15.00
C HIS A 399 -7.14 -2.52 -15.36
N GLU A 400 -6.21 -2.22 -14.45
CA GLU A 400 -5.06 -1.36 -14.78
C GLU A 400 -4.17 -1.99 -15.85
N ASP A 401 -3.93 -3.30 -15.80
CA ASP A 401 -3.10 -3.98 -16.80
C ASP A 401 -3.74 -3.92 -18.18
N GLY A 402 -5.08 -4.02 -18.23
CA GLY A 402 -5.84 -3.80 -19.44
C GLY A 402 -5.73 -2.35 -19.93
N ALA A 403 -6.01 -1.36 -19.08
CA ALA A 403 -5.91 0.06 -19.46
C ALA A 403 -4.50 0.43 -19.94
N ARG A 404 -3.46 0.04 -19.20
CA ARG A 404 -2.05 0.27 -19.53
C ARG A 404 -1.65 -0.39 -20.84
N SER A 405 -2.10 -1.62 -21.11
CA SER A 405 -1.80 -2.30 -22.38
C SER A 405 -2.53 -1.68 -23.57
N GLY A 406 -3.78 -1.23 -23.38
CA GLY A 406 -4.51 -0.46 -24.39
C GLY A 406 -3.77 0.82 -24.79
N LEU A 407 -3.27 1.58 -23.80
CA LEU A 407 -2.43 2.74 -24.04
C LEU A 407 -1.14 2.38 -24.77
N ALA A 408 -0.41 1.37 -24.30
CA ALA A 408 0.85 0.96 -24.90
C ALA A 408 0.67 0.51 -26.37
N ALA A 409 -0.43 -0.17 -26.69
CA ALA A 409 -0.73 -0.62 -28.04
C ALA A 409 -0.97 0.54 -29.01
N VAL A 410 -1.72 1.58 -28.61
CA VAL A 410 -1.92 2.75 -29.48
C VAL A 410 -0.65 3.60 -29.60
N GLU A 411 0.17 3.67 -28.55
CA GLU A 411 1.50 4.30 -28.60
C GLU A 411 2.46 3.56 -29.54
N ARG A 412 2.41 2.23 -29.56
CA ARG A 412 3.18 1.40 -30.50
C ARG A 412 2.81 1.69 -31.97
N LEU A 413 1.57 2.09 -32.23
CA LEU A 413 1.06 2.50 -33.54
C LEU A 413 1.34 3.99 -33.86
N GLY A 414 1.99 4.72 -32.96
CA GLY A 414 2.37 6.13 -33.18
C GLY A 414 1.29 7.15 -32.81
N LEU A 415 0.24 6.74 -32.08
CA LEU A 415 -0.76 7.63 -31.51
C LEU A 415 -0.41 7.97 -30.06
N SER A 416 -0.81 9.14 -29.56
CA SER A 416 -0.50 9.52 -28.18
C SER A 416 -1.73 10.04 -27.45
N TRP A 417 -1.78 9.80 -26.13
CA TRP A 417 -2.82 10.37 -25.28
C TRP A 417 -2.66 11.90 -25.15
N GLY A 418 -1.45 12.41 -25.41
CA GLY A 418 -1.03 13.79 -25.17
C GLY A 418 -0.92 14.10 -23.69
N ASP A 419 -0.37 15.26 -23.36
CA ASP A 419 -0.51 15.84 -22.03
C ASP A 419 -1.90 16.49 -22.01
N GLY A 420 -2.88 15.87 -21.37
CA GLY A 420 -4.17 16.51 -21.16
C GLY A 420 -3.90 17.88 -20.53
N GLY A 421 -4.34 18.97 -21.17
CA GLY A 421 -4.06 20.36 -20.81
C GLY A 421 -4.58 20.74 -19.42
N PHE A 422 -3.91 20.21 -18.41
CA PHE A 422 -4.15 20.42 -17.00
C PHE A 422 -2.79 20.48 -16.33
N GLU A 423 -2.32 21.72 -16.12
CA GLU A 423 -1.43 21.99 -15.01
C GLU A 423 -2.04 21.34 -13.76
N MET A 424 -1.22 20.60 -13.01
CA MET A 424 -1.53 20.32 -11.62
C MET A 424 -1.70 21.66 -10.92
N VAL A 425 -2.94 22.16 -10.84
CA VAL A 425 -3.28 23.33 -10.03
C VAL A 425 -2.89 22.97 -8.60
N PRO A 426 -1.88 23.60 -8.00
CA PRO A 426 -1.66 23.50 -6.58
C PRO A 426 -2.94 24.03 -5.93
N GLU A 427 -3.50 23.24 -5.01
CA GLU A 427 -4.73 23.56 -4.29
C GLU A 427 -4.57 24.91 -3.58
N GLU A 428 -4.94 26.01 -4.25
CA GLU A 428 -5.03 27.33 -3.65
C GLU A 428 -6.16 27.30 -2.62
N VAL A 429 -5.74 27.35 -1.36
CA VAL A 429 -6.59 27.50 -0.21
C VAL A 429 -7.47 28.73 -0.39
N ALA A 430 -8.77 28.50 -0.55
CA ALA A 430 -9.79 29.53 -0.45
C ALA A 430 -9.65 30.28 0.90
N GLN A 431 -9.07 31.47 0.87
CA GLN A 431 -9.16 32.46 1.94
C GLN A 431 -9.67 33.77 1.35
N GLN A 432 -10.97 34.04 1.53
CA GLN A 432 -11.46 35.20 2.29
C GLN A 432 -13.00 35.19 2.34
N PRO A 433 -13.59 35.68 3.43
CA PRO A 433 -13.99 37.08 3.39
C PRO A 433 -13.65 37.90 4.63
N SER A 434 -13.34 39.17 4.33
CA SER A 434 -13.72 40.38 5.04
C SER A 434 -13.07 40.70 6.38
N ARG A 435 -12.22 41.73 6.31
CA ARG A 435 -11.85 42.64 7.40
C ARG A 435 -13.10 43.33 7.97
N ARG A 436 -13.25 43.29 9.29
CA ARG A 436 -13.73 44.45 10.07
C ARG A 436 -12.83 44.65 11.29
N ALA A 437 -12.35 45.88 11.40
CA ALA A 437 -11.52 46.39 12.47
C ALA A 437 -12.32 46.53 13.78
N GLY A 438 -11.63 46.37 14.91
CA GLY A 438 -12.15 46.65 16.25
C GLY A 438 -11.07 46.46 17.31
N ALA A 439 -10.52 47.57 17.77
CA ALA A 439 -9.43 47.73 18.72
C ALA A 439 -9.67 47.10 20.10
N GLY A 440 -8.57 46.79 20.82
CA GLY A 440 -8.56 46.63 22.28
C GLY A 440 -7.64 45.53 22.80
N ALA A 441 -6.38 45.87 23.10
CA ALA A 441 -5.54 45.14 24.04
C ALA A 441 -5.36 46.01 25.30
N PRO A 442 -4.78 45.49 26.38
CA PRO A 442 -5.20 44.31 27.16
C PRO A 442 -5.31 44.67 28.66
N SER A 443 -5.89 43.80 29.49
CA SER A 443 -5.69 43.89 30.95
C SER A 443 -5.20 42.58 31.53
N SER A 444 -3.97 42.67 31.99
CA SER A 444 -3.22 41.79 32.89
C SER A 444 -4.00 41.31 34.11
N THR A 445 -3.68 40.10 34.56
CA THR A 445 -3.51 39.68 35.97
C THR A 445 -3.11 38.19 35.92
N THR A 446 -2.14 37.62 36.63
CA THR A 446 -1.01 38.09 37.42
C THR A 446 -0.11 36.85 37.53
N ASP A 447 1.18 37.03 37.26
CA ASP A 447 2.21 36.02 37.50
C ASP A 447 2.22 35.57 38.97
N THR A 448 2.34 34.26 39.20
CA THR A 448 2.93 33.75 40.44
C THR A 448 4.34 33.28 40.11
N VAL A 449 5.29 34.15 40.40
CA VAL A 449 6.73 33.92 40.37
C VAL A 449 7.06 32.87 41.43
N VAL A 450 7.66 31.76 41.01
CA VAL A 450 8.52 30.95 41.87
C VAL A 450 9.95 31.21 41.40
N GLU A 451 10.68 32.01 42.18
CA GLU A 451 12.12 32.17 42.07
C GLU A 451 12.80 30.80 42.16
N VAL A 452 13.64 30.48 41.16
CA VAL A 452 14.70 29.49 41.33
C VAL A 452 16.02 30.25 41.21
N ARG A 453 16.69 30.37 42.35
CA ARG A 453 18.05 30.87 42.53
C ARG A 453 19.05 30.13 41.62
N GLY A 454 20.07 30.88 41.20
CA GLY A 454 21.13 30.53 40.26
C GLY A 454 21.54 29.06 40.16
N ALA A 455 21.40 28.50 38.96
CA ALA A 455 22.11 27.30 38.54
C ALA A 455 23.43 27.73 37.89
N SER A 456 24.54 27.33 38.52
CA SER A 456 25.89 27.38 37.95
C SER A 456 25.90 26.73 36.56
N ALA A 457 26.57 27.36 35.59
CA ALA A 457 26.80 26.78 34.27
C ALA A 457 27.46 25.40 34.44
N THR A 458 26.74 24.33 34.11
CA THR A 458 27.24 22.96 34.25
C THR A 458 28.06 22.62 33.01
N SER A 459 29.30 22.18 33.20
CA SER A 459 30.17 21.75 32.11
C SER A 459 29.97 20.28 31.77
N LEU A 460 30.16 19.92 30.49
CA LEU A 460 30.13 18.53 30.02
C LEU A 460 31.15 17.64 30.76
N GLU A 461 32.23 18.21 31.27
CA GLU A 461 33.30 17.51 32.00
C GLU A 461 32.88 17.03 33.39
N THR A 462 32.00 17.78 34.07
CA THR A 462 31.56 17.48 35.44
C THR A 462 30.30 16.61 35.49
N THR A 463 29.73 16.29 34.33
CA THR A 463 28.50 15.52 34.23
C THR A 463 28.73 14.04 34.54
N VAL A 464 27.88 13.47 35.40
CA VAL A 464 27.96 12.07 35.82
C VAL A 464 26.92 11.22 35.08
N THR A 465 27.38 10.10 34.50
CA THR A 465 26.56 9.13 33.76
C THR A 465 25.64 8.31 34.66
N GLY A 466 24.61 7.67 34.09
CA GLY A 466 23.72 6.78 34.80
C GLY A 466 22.28 6.81 34.27
N VAL A 467 21.37 6.20 35.05
CA VAL A 467 19.95 6.08 34.68
C VAL A 467 19.17 7.29 35.20
N TYR A 468 18.29 7.83 34.36
CA TYR A 468 17.33 8.87 34.72
C TYR A 468 15.93 8.28 34.71
N ALA A 469 15.18 8.51 35.79
CA ALA A 469 13.74 8.23 35.81
C ALA A 469 13.03 9.38 35.09
N THR A 470 12.58 9.13 33.87
CA THR A 470 12.09 10.16 32.96
C THR A 470 10.57 10.12 32.84
N THR A 471 10.00 11.28 32.56
CA THR A 471 8.61 11.46 32.17
C THR A 471 8.61 12.02 30.76
N ILE A 472 7.96 11.31 29.85
CA ILE A 472 7.84 11.71 28.45
C ILE A 472 6.43 12.24 28.26
N ARG A 473 6.33 13.48 27.81
CA ARG A 473 5.07 14.18 27.53
C ARG A 473 5.03 14.59 26.07
N HIS A 474 3.93 14.25 25.41
CA HIS A 474 3.59 14.76 24.09
C HIS A 474 2.38 15.65 24.22
N THR A 475 2.43 16.83 23.61
CA THR A 475 1.30 17.76 23.56
C THR A 475 1.09 18.20 22.13
N ARG A 476 -0.09 17.87 21.61
CA ARG A 476 -0.62 18.40 20.35
C ARG A 476 -1.62 19.49 20.70
N ARG A 477 -1.50 20.67 20.08
CA ARG A 477 -2.42 21.79 20.32
C ARG A 477 -3.47 21.96 19.20
N THR A 478 -3.13 21.57 17.97
CA THR A 478 -3.98 21.70 16.77
C THR A 478 -3.98 20.37 15.97
N PRO A 479 -5.08 19.96 15.32
CA PRO A 479 -6.45 20.51 15.36
C PRO A 479 -7.25 20.12 16.62
N VAL A 480 -6.71 19.24 17.47
CA VAL A 480 -7.33 18.85 18.75
C VAL A 480 -6.27 18.89 19.86
N LYS A 481 -6.56 19.60 20.95
CA LYS A 481 -5.68 19.67 22.13
C LYS A 481 -5.64 18.31 22.82
N ARG A 482 -4.51 17.61 22.76
CA ARG A 482 -4.32 16.33 23.44
C ARG A 482 -2.92 16.25 24.01
N SER A 483 -2.83 15.91 25.28
CA SER A 483 -1.57 15.61 25.94
C SER A 483 -1.56 14.16 26.40
N PHE A 484 -0.43 13.48 26.22
CA PHE A 484 -0.19 12.15 26.74
C PHE A 484 1.14 12.17 27.47
N THR A 485 1.15 11.61 28.68
CA THR A 485 2.32 11.56 29.56
C THR A 485 2.52 10.12 30.02
N HIS A 486 3.76 9.64 30.00
CA HIS A 486 4.11 8.34 30.57
C HIS A 486 5.49 8.38 31.23
N ARG A 487 5.71 7.45 32.17
CA ARG A 487 7.01 7.27 32.84
C ARG A 487 7.89 6.32 32.03
N SER A 488 9.20 6.60 32.00
CA SER A 488 10.22 5.82 31.31
C SER A 488 11.56 5.89 32.08
N HIS A 489 12.58 5.27 31.52
CA HIS A 489 13.96 5.34 32.00
C HIS A 489 14.90 5.59 30.83
N THR A 490 15.72 6.64 30.91
CA THR A 490 16.71 6.99 29.88
C THR A 490 18.10 6.88 30.47
N TRP A 491 19.03 6.30 29.72
CA TRP A 491 20.41 6.20 30.14
C TRP A 491 21.20 7.37 29.57
N LEU A 492 22.00 8.01 30.41
CA LEU A 492 23.05 8.93 30.01
C LEU A 492 24.38 8.19 30.16
N VAL A 493 25.09 7.97 29.06
CA VAL A 493 26.35 7.20 29.02
C VAL A 493 27.45 8.02 28.39
N ASP A 494 28.69 7.71 28.76
CA ASP A 494 29.88 8.24 28.09
C ASP A 494 30.25 7.29 26.95
N LEU A 495 30.50 7.80 25.75
CA LEU A 495 30.84 6.92 24.63
C LEU A 495 32.20 6.24 24.78
N ASP A 496 33.08 6.79 25.62
CA ASP A 496 34.38 6.17 25.95
C ASP A 496 34.27 5.12 27.06
N ASP A 497 33.14 5.07 27.79
CA ASP A 497 32.87 4.13 28.89
C ASP A 497 31.42 3.65 28.85
N LEU A 498 31.11 2.84 27.83
CA LEU A 498 29.77 2.30 27.64
C LEU A 498 29.50 1.12 28.60
N PRO A 499 28.42 1.17 29.40
CA PRO A 499 28.10 0.07 30.29
C PRO A 499 27.58 -1.14 29.50
N ASP A 500 28.01 -2.33 29.91
CA ASP A 500 27.51 -3.61 29.39
C ASP A 500 26.80 -4.40 30.49
N HIS A 501 25.49 -4.58 30.33
CA HIS A 501 24.64 -5.37 31.21
C HIS A 501 24.13 -6.65 30.53
N GLY A 502 24.82 -7.11 29.48
CA GLY A 502 24.46 -8.28 28.70
C GLY A 502 23.07 -8.13 28.08
N VAL A 503 22.22 -9.15 28.24
CA VAL A 503 20.85 -9.15 27.68
C VAL A 503 19.93 -8.07 28.27
N LEU A 504 20.31 -7.43 29.38
CA LEU A 504 19.49 -6.41 30.05
C LEU A 504 19.81 -4.98 29.58
N GLY A 505 20.89 -4.79 28.81
CA GLY A 505 21.24 -3.47 28.31
C GLY A 505 22.64 -3.43 27.72
N ARG A 506 22.73 -3.35 26.39
CA ARG A 506 23.97 -3.07 25.66
C ARG A 506 23.74 -1.94 24.65
N PHE A 507 24.70 -1.04 24.52
CA PHE A 507 24.70 -0.01 23.48
C PHE A 507 25.45 -0.54 22.25
N GLU A 508 24.81 -0.53 21.10
CA GLU A 508 25.35 -1.12 19.88
C GLU A 508 25.22 -0.13 18.72
N ALA A 509 26.24 -0.04 17.87
CA ALA A 509 26.27 0.92 16.76
C ALA A 509 25.12 0.73 15.76
N ARG A 510 24.64 -0.50 15.57
CA ARG A 510 23.46 -0.78 14.73
C ARG A 510 22.18 -0.05 15.18
N ASP A 511 22.14 0.43 16.42
CA ASP A 511 21.00 1.16 17.01
C ASP A 511 21.13 2.68 16.91
N HIS A 512 22.23 3.18 16.35
CA HIS A 512 22.56 4.60 16.23
C HIS A 512 23.01 4.96 14.80
N LEU A 513 23.40 6.21 14.60
CA LEU A 513 23.81 6.72 13.28
C LEU A 513 25.04 6.00 12.73
N GLY A 514 25.17 5.96 11.40
CA GLY A 514 26.32 5.44 10.66
C GLY A 514 26.34 3.94 10.39
N ASP A 515 27.54 3.38 10.26
CA ASP A 515 27.78 1.99 9.87
C ASP A 515 27.71 1.03 11.09
N PRO A 516 26.86 -0.01 11.06
CA PRO A 516 26.80 -1.03 12.11
C PRO A 516 28.12 -1.75 12.41
N GLY A 517 29.07 -1.73 11.47
CA GLY A 517 30.40 -2.36 11.64
C GLY A 517 31.40 -1.52 12.45
N LEU A 518 31.10 -0.25 12.72
CA LEU A 518 31.95 0.67 13.49
C LEU A 518 31.41 0.87 14.90
N SER A 519 32.19 1.50 15.78
CA SER A 519 31.70 1.97 17.08
C SER A 519 30.79 3.20 16.93
N ILE A 520 29.94 3.45 17.94
CA ILE A 520 29.06 4.63 17.98
C ILE A 520 29.90 5.92 17.89
N ARG A 521 31.05 5.96 18.58
CA ARG A 521 31.97 7.11 18.58
C ARG A 521 32.57 7.36 17.21
N GLU A 522 33.01 6.32 16.50
CA GLU A 522 33.56 6.46 15.14
C GLU A 522 32.51 6.96 14.15
N ASN A 523 31.29 6.44 14.22
CA ASN A 523 30.18 6.92 13.39
C ASN A 523 29.85 8.38 13.66
N LEU A 524 29.80 8.78 14.94
CA LEU A 524 29.59 10.17 15.33
C LEU A 524 30.74 11.07 14.84
N SER A 525 31.99 10.63 15.00
CA SER A 525 33.15 11.38 14.52
C SER A 525 33.06 11.62 13.01
N ARG A 526 32.74 10.59 12.22
CA ARG A 526 32.55 10.73 10.76
C ARG A 526 31.42 11.68 10.40
N PHE A 527 30.31 11.62 11.13
CA PHE A 527 29.20 12.56 10.93
C PHE A 527 29.65 13.99 11.22
N LEU A 528 30.32 14.24 12.35
CA LEU A 528 30.84 15.54 12.73
C LEU A 528 31.85 16.10 11.72
N THR A 529 32.77 15.27 11.21
CA THR A 529 33.75 15.68 10.19
C THR A 529 33.08 16.15 8.90
N ARG A 530 31.94 15.56 8.50
CA ARG A 530 31.17 16.03 7.32
C ARG A 530 30.53 17.41 7.53
N HIS A 531 30.45 17.85 8.78
CA HIS A 531 29.94 19.16 9.18
C HIS A 531 31.07 20.04 9.77
N ASP A 532 32.31 19.79 9.38
CA ASP A 532 33.48 20.59 9.76
C ASP A 532 33.80 20.64 11.27
N VAL A 533 33.28 19.67 12.05
CA VAL A 533 33.59 19.51 13.48
C VAL A 533 34.55 18.35 13.71
N GLU A 534 35.71 18.65 14.28
CA GLU A 534 36.73 17.64 14.62
C GLU A 534 36.62 17.22 16.08
N LEU A 535 36.20 15.97 16.34
CA LEU A 535 35.99 15.48 17.70
C LEU A 535 37.31 15.35 18.51
N GLY A 536 38.38 14.87 17.88
CA GLY A 536 39.66 14.59 18.56
C GLY A 536 39.50 13.68 19.79
N ARG A 537 40.18 14.03 20.89
CA ARG A 537 40.01 13.40 22.21
C ARG A 537 38.86 14.01 23.03
N GLY A 538 37.98 14.78 22.39
CA GLY A 538 36.82 15.40 22.99
C GLY A 538 35.85 14.42 23.65
N ARG A 539 35.09 14.86 24.64
CA ARG A 539 34.16 14.02 25.39
C ARG A 539 32.78 13.99 24.72
N VAL A 540 32.13 12.81 24.71
CA VAL A 540 30.76 12.66 24.21
C VAL A 540 29.86 11.95 25.21
N LEU A 541 28.77 12.61 25.58
CA LEU A 541 27.69 12.01 26.37
C LEU A 541 26.50 11.69 25.47
N MET A 542 25.93 10.49 25.62
CA MET A 542 24.76 10.05 24.87
C MET A 542 23.60 9.75 25.82
N ALA A 543 22.44 10.39 25.57
CA ALA A 543 21.17 10.00 26.16
C ALA A 543 20.40 9.09 25.20
N ALA A 544 20.22 7.82 25.58
CA ALA A 544 19.51 6.83 24.78
C ALA A 544 18.98 5.67 25.65
N HIS A 545 18.24 4.75 25.04
CA HIS A 545 17.95 3.43 25.58
C HIS A 545 18.96 2.41 25.03
N PRO A 546 19.45 1.48 25.87
CA PRO A 546 20.24 0.35 25.41
C PRO A 546 19.32 -0.70 24.77
N ARG A 547 19.92 -1.57 23.97
CA ARG A 547 19.28 -2.81 23.53
C ARG A 547 19.11 -3.75 24.72
N ALA A 548 17.86 -4.12 24.98
CA ALA A 548 17.50 -5.06 26.03
C ALA A 548 16.59 -6.15 25.47
N LEU A 549 16.83 -7.40 25.87
CA LEU A 549 16.07 -8.59 25.41
C LEU A 549 16.01 -8.70 23.87
N GLY A 550 17.10 -8.30 23.20
CA GLY A 550 17.20 -8.32 21.73
C GLY A 550 16.44 -7.18 21.02
N TYR A 551 15.87 -6.21 21.75
CA TYR A 551 15.12 -5.09 21.17
C TYR A 551 15.70 -3.74 21.57
N CYS A 552 15.73 -2.79 20.62
CA CYS A 552 16.08 -1.40 20.86
C CYS A 552 15.15 -0.50 20.03
N PHE A 553 14.71 0.61 20.60
CA PHE A 553 14.02 1.67 19.88
C PHE A 553 14.24 3.00 20.61
N ASN A 554 14.88 3.94 19.91
CA ASN A 554 15.21 5.27 20.41
C ASN A 554 14.51 6.31 19.52
N PRO A 555 13.29 6.78 19.86
CA PRO A 555 12.62 7.83 19.09
C PRO A 555 13.48 9.09 18.95
N ILE A 556 14.32 9.34 19.97
CA ILE A 556 15.32 10.38 20.00
C ILE A 556 16.54 9.87 20.79
N SER A 557 17.73 10.05 20.24
CA SER A 557 19.01 9.95 20.94
C SER A 557 19.68 11.32 20.89
N VAL A 558 20.25 11.78 22.01
CA VAL A 558 20.92 13.08 22.07
C VAL A 558 22.38 12.88 22.44
N PHE A 559 23.28 13.41 21.62
CA PHE A 559 24.72 13.39 21.83
C PHE A 559 25.19 14.80 22.17
N TRP A 560 25.64 15.03 23.39
CA TRP A 560 26.34 16.26 23.74
C TRP A 560 27.83 16.08 23.50
N VAL A 561 28.37 16.90 22.62
CA VAL A 561 29.73 16.79 22.09
C VAL A 561 30.55 17.97 22.62
N ARG A 562 31.68 17.66 23.24
CA ARG A 562 32.73 18.64 23.56
C ARG A 562 33.96 18.31 22.73
N PRO A 563 34.14 18.95 21.55
CA PRO A 563 35.37 18.82 20.78
C PRO A 563 36.59 19.28 21.58
N GLU A 564 37.78 18.81 21.20
CA GLU A 564 39.05 19.16 21.89
C GLU A 564 39.47 20.62 21.64
N HIS A 565 39.23 21.13 20.44
CA HIS A 565 39.70 22.45 19.99
C HIS A 565 38.58 23.32 19.36
N GLN A 566 37.32 22.94 19.53
CA GLN A 566 36.18 23.67 18.97
C GLN A 566 35.05 23.83 20.00
N ASP A 567 34.10 24.70 19.68
CA ASP A 567 32.95 24.95 20.53
C ASP A 567 32.05 23.71 20.69
N PRO A 568 31.34 23.59 21.83
CA PRO A 568 30.46 22.47 22.07
C PRO A 568 29.29 22.46 21.09
N CYS A 569 28.89 21.27 20.67
CA CYS A 569 27.73 21.09 19.82
C CYS A 569 26.88 19.91 20.29
N VAL A 570 25.67 19.78 19.73
CA VAL A 570 24.76 18.68 20.05
C VAL A 570 24.30 18.03 18.75
N VAL A 571 24.37 16.70 18.71
CA VAL A 571 23.74 15.91 17.66
C VAL A 571 22.46 15.29 18.19
N VAL A 572 21.34 15.56 17.52
CA VAL A 572 20.03 14.98 17.85
C VAL A 572 19.68 13.97 16.76
N GLU A 573 19.75 12.69 17.10
CA GLU A 573 19.38 11.59 16.22
C GLU A 573 17.91 11.23 16.47
N VAL A 574 17.10 11.23 15.42
CA VAL A 574 15.66 10.95 15.49
C VAL A 574 15.37 9.68 14.72
N HIS A 575 14.58 8.78 15.32
CA HIS A 575 14.12 7.55 14.68
C HIS A 575 12.60 7.56 14.60
N ASN A 576 12.06 7.01 13.52
CA ASN A 576 10.63 6.76 13.41
C ASN A 576 10.30 5.27 13.56
N THR A 577 9.01 4.95 13.75
CA THR A 577 8.56 3.55 13.88
C THR A 577 8.59 2.77 12.56
N TYR A 578 8.97 3.41 11.45
CA TYR A 578 9.08 2.83 10.11
C TYR A 578 10.51 2.39 9.77
N GLY A 579 11.48 2.70 10.63
CA GLY A 579 12.88 2.30 10.46
C GLY A 579 13.79 3.37 9.87
N ASP A 580 13.27 4.56 9.56
CA ASP A 580 14.10 5.67 9.08
C ASP A 580 14.85 6.32 10.24
N ARG A 581 15.98 6.97 9.93
CA ARG A 581 16.76 7.77 10.88
C ARG A 581 17.23 9.07 10.23
N HIS A 582 17.42 10.09 11.06
CA HIS A 582 18.04 11.35 10.64
C HIS A 582 18.76 11.99 11.83
N ALA A 583 19.98 12.49 11.61
CA ALA A 583 20.77 13.18 12.62
C ALA A 583 20.85 14.69 12.34
N TYR A 584 20.50 15.50 13.32
CA TYR A 584 20.59 16.96 13.26
C TYR A 584 21.79 17.45 14.07
N LEU A 585 22.75 18.12 13.43
CA LEU A 585 23.77 18.90 14.14
C LEU A 585 23.21 20.27 14.51
N VAL A 586 23.33 20.65 15.79
CA VAL A 586 22.92 21.97 16.27
C VAL A 586 23.95 22.55 17.25
N HIS A 587 23.97 23.89 17.33
CA HIS A 587 24.78 24.66 18.27
C HIS A 587 23.85 25.38 19.25
N PRO A 588 23.61 24.84 20.45
CA PRO A 588 22.70 25.44 21.41
C PRO A 588 23.26 26.72 22.04
N ASP A 589 22.38 27.66 22.40
CA ASP A 589 22.71 28.83 23.21
C ASP A 589 23.07 28.46 24.66
N GLU A 590 23.42 29.46 25.49
CA GLU A 590 23.77 29.27 26.91
C GLU A 590 22.65 28.60 27.75
N ARG A 591 21.41 28.64 27.28
CA ARG A 591 20.23 28.02 27.92
C ARG A 591 19.93 26.64 27.32
N GLY A 592 20.72 26.17 26.37
CA GLY A 592 20.53 24.91 25.65
C GLY A 592 19.48 24.97 24.54
N GLY A 593 19.08 26.16 24.10
CA GLY A 593 18.12 26.36 23.02
C GLY A 593 18.77 26.31 21.63
N ALA A 594 18.16 25.62 20.67
CA ALA A 594 18.59 25.62 19.27
C ALA A 594 17.39 25.55 18.31
N THR A 595 17.58 25.97 17.06
CA THR A 595 16.57 25.82 16.00
C THR A 595 17.19 25.15 14.78
N THR A 596 16.48 24.20 14.17
CA THR A 596 16.91 23.54 12.93
C THR A 596 15.72 23.25 12.00
N PRO A 597 15.87 23.34 10.67
CA PRO A 597 14.84 22.93 9.73
C PRO A 597 14.45 21.46 9.93
N LYS A 598 13.17 21.15 9.78
CA LYS A 598 12.69 19.77 9.87
C LYS A 598 13.01 19.04 8.56
N ALA A 599 13.77 17.95 8.65
CA ALA A 599 14.19 17.17 7.47
C ALA A 599 13.70 15.72 7.46
N MET A 600 13.01 15.26 8.50
CA MET A 600 12.61 13.85 8.64
C MET A 600 11.11 13.67 8.88
N TYR A 601 10.51 12.70 8.20
CA TYR A 601 9.12 12.30 8.42
C TYR A 601 8.99 11.41 9.67
N VAL A 602 8.54 11.99 10.79
CA VAL A 602 8.53 11.33 12.11
C VAL A 602 7.13 10.91 12.57
N SER A 603 6.07 11.42 11.95
CA SER A 603 4.69 11.17 12.36
C SER A 603 3.76 11.18 11.15
N PRO A 604 2.79 10.24 11.06
CA PRO A 604 1.83 10.18 9.97
C PRO A 604 0.93 11.42 9.83
N PHE A 605 1.01 12.39 10.74
CA PHE A 605 0.09 13.52 10.83
C PHE A 605 0.75 14.88 10.53
N HIS A 606 2.05 14.90 10.21
CA HIS A 606 2.77 16.14 9.84
C HIS A 606 3.73 15.84 8.69
N GLY A 607 3.82 16.75 7.72
CA GLY A 607 4.79 16.68 6.64
C GLY A 607 6.23 16.92 7.13
N ILE A 608 7.13 17.22 6.20
CA ILE A 608 8.50 17.68 6.53
C ILE A 608 8.57 19.18 6.77
N ASP A 609 7.49 19.91 6.47
CA ASP A 609 7.38 21.36 6.54
C ASP A 609 7.56 21.89 7.99
N GLY A 610 8.24 23.02 8.13
CA GLY A 610 8.46 23.72 9.39
C GLY A 610 9.86 23.57 10.01
N SER A 611 10.00 24.03 11.25
CA SER A 611 11.25 24.02 12.01
C SER A 611 11.08 23.41 13.40
N TYR A 612 12.15 22.76 13.88
CA TYR A 612 12.26 22.29 15.25
C TYR A 612 12.93 23.36 16.12
N GLN A 613 12.26 23.73 17.19
CA GLN A 613 12.83 24.44 18.33
C GLN A 613 13.21 23.40 19.39
N LEU A 614 14.49 23.27 19.65
CA LEU A 614 15.09 22.29 20.55
C LEU A 614 15.48 22.98 21.86
N ALA A 615 15.27 22.26 22.97
CA ALA A 615 15.87 22.60 24.27
C ALA A 615 16.61 21.36 24.78
N VAL A 616 17.94 21.40 24.68
CA VAL A 616 18.87 20.30 24.97
C VAL A 616 20.01 20.76 25.91
N PRO A 617 19.69 21.33 27.09
CA PRO A 617 20.72 21.71 28.06
C PRO A 617 21.59 20.50 28.42
N VAL A 618 22.88 20.76 28.69
CA VAL A 618 23.80 19.73 29.20
C VAL A 618 23.21 19.13 30.48
N PRO A 619 23.03 17.81 30.55
CA PRO A 619 22.34 17.18 31.68
C PRO A 619 23.19 17.21 32.95
N ASP A 620 22.56 17.41 34.10
CA ASP A 620 23.21 17.42 35.41
C ASP A 620 22.49 16.43 36.36
N ARG A 621 22.00 16.85 37.55
CA ARG A 621 21.03 16.08 38.33
C ARG A 621 19.71 15.89 37.57
N ARG A 622 19.41 16.74 36.58
CA ARG A 622 18.21 16.71 35.74
C ARG A 622 18.57 16.50 34.27
N LEU A 623 17.89 15.56 33.64
CA LEU A 623 17.88 15.40 32.18
C LEU A 623 16.63 16.11 31.63
N HIS A 624 16.82 17.04 30.70
CA HIS A 624 15.72 17.73 30.02
C HIS A 624 16.02 17.83 28.53
N VAL A 625 15.13 17.26 27.71
CA VAL A 625 15.14 17.37 26.25
C VAL A 625 13.74 17.73 25.80
N ALA A 626 13.58 18.83 25.06
CA ALA A 626 12.30 19.17 24.46
C ALA A 626 12.47 19.52 22.99
N VAL A 627 11.48 19.13 22.19
CA VAL A 627 11.39 19.40 20.76
C VAL A 627 10.01 19.98 20.50
N THR A 628 9.97 21.20 19.99
CA THR A 628 8.73 21.86 19.55
C THR A 628 8.80 22.05 18.04
N LEU A 629 7.91 21.36 17.33
CA LEU A 629 7.68 21.58 15.91
C LEU A 629 6.75 22.78 15.73
N ARG A 630 7.17 23.74 14.92
CA ARG A 630 6.34 24.79 14.36
C ARG A 630 6.25 24.58 12.85
N THR A 631 5.04 24.37 12.37
CA THR A 631 4.73 24.20 10.94
C THR A 631 4.31 25.53 10.34
N ASP A 632 4.44 25.67 9.03
CA ASP A 632 4.15 26.92 8.31
C ASP A 632 2.64 27.26 8.33
N ASP A 633 1.79 26.24 8.51
CA ASP A 633 0.33 26.37 8.69
C ASP A 633 -0.08 26.76 10.14
N GLY A 634 0.90 27.03 11.01
CA GLY A 634 0.68 27.49 12.38
C GLY A 634 0.41 26.38 13.40
N ALA A 635 0.39 25.10 13.00
CA ALA A 635 0.24 24.00 13.95
C ALA A 635 1.50 23.84 14.82
N THR A 636 1.28 23.61 16.13
CA THR A 636 2.34 23.42 17.11
C THR A 636 2.24 22.07 17.80
N PHE A 637 3.35 21.35 17.80
CA PHE A 637 3.50 20.07 18.47
C PHE A 637 4.75 20.09 19.36
N SER A 638 4.62 19.70 20.62
CA SER A 638 5.75 19.64 21.55
C SER A 638 5.89 18.25 22.15
N ALA A 639 7.09 17.69 22.07
CA ALA A 639 7.51 16.50 22.80
C ALA A 639 8.59 16.89 23.82
N SER A 640 8.47 16.42 25.06
CA SER A 640 9.47 16.67 26.10
C SER A 640 9.76 15.41 26.89
N LEU A 641 11.03 15.15 27.13
CA LEU A 641 11.56 14.15 28.03
C LEU A 641 12.23 14.88 29.18
N SER A 642 11.80 14.60 30.41
CA SER A 642 12.38 15.22 31.60
C SER A 642 12.45 14.24 32.76
N GLY A 643 13.56 14.23 33.49
CA GLY A 643 13.73 13.32 34.61
C GLY A 643 14.89 13.68 35.50
N TYR A 644 15.00 12.95 36.60
CA TYR A 644 16.09 13.08 37.55
C TYR A 644 16.89 11.79 37.61
N ARG A 645 18.18 11.92 37.89
CA ARG A 645 19.07 10.77 38.06
C ARG A 645 18.56 9.86 39.18
N THR A 646 18.63 8.55 38.97
CA THR A 646 18.14 7.55 39.91
C THR A 646 19.17 6.44 40.14
N THR A 647 19.06 5.74 41.27
CA THR A 647 19.87 4.57 41.63
C THR A 647 19.21 3.24 41.20
N HIS A 648 18.22 3.30 40.31
CA HIS A 648 17.52 2.10 39.82
C HIS A 648 18.48 1.12 39.12
N ARG A 649 18.31 -0.17 39.42
CA ARG A 649 19.07 -1.27 38.79
C ARG A 649 18.69 -1.44 37.32
N ALA A 650 19.64 -1.88 36.49
CA ALA A 650 19.50 -2.03 35.03
C ALA A 650 18.24 -2.79 34.58
N TRP A 651 17.85 -3.85 35.30
CA TRP A 651 16.66 -4.64 34.97
C TRP A 651 15.34 -3.85 35.04
N ARG A 652 15.25 -2.78 35.85
CA ARG A 652 14.06 -1.91 35.90
C ARG A 652 13.96 -0.99 34.70
N ALA A 653 15.09 -0.66 34.07
CA ALA A 653 15.19 0.19 32.89
C ALA A 653 15.12 -0.61 31.58
N ALA A 654 15.48 -1.90 31.59
CA ALA A 654 15.46 -2.80 30.43
C ALA A 654 14.14 -2.76 29.61
N PRO A 655 12.94 -2.79 30.23
CA PRO A 655 11.69 -2.78 29.47
C PRO A 655 11.31 -1.41 28.87
N ALA A 656 12.07 -0.34 29.14
CA ALA A 656 11.66 1.03 28.79
C ALA A 656 11.49 1.23 27.28
N ALA A 657 12.42 0.74 26.46
CA ALA A 657 12.34 0.82 24.99
C ALA A 657 11.13 0.06 24.42
N LEU A 658 10.87 -1.16 24.94
CA LEU A 658 9.71 -1.97 24.55
C LEU A 658 8.38 -1.29 24.90
N ARG A 659 8.27 -0.75 26.13
CA ARG A 659 7.07 -0.02 26.59
C ARG A 659 6.85 1.26 25.79
N GLY A 660 7.91 2.03 25.54
CA GLY A 660 7.86 3.25 24.74
C GLY A 660 7.35 2.99 23.32
N ALA A 661 7.93 1.98 22.64
CA ALA A 661 7.50 1.58 21.30
C ALA A 661 6.03 1.11 21.26
N ALA A 662 5.61 0.31 22.25
CA ALA A 662 4.21 -0.14 22.35
C ALA A 662 3.24 1.02 22.58
N LEU A 663 3.57 1.95 23.48
CA LEU A 663 2.74 3.12 23.77
C LEU A 663 2.64 4.09 22.58
N ILE A 664 3.74 4.31 21.85
CA ILE A 664 3.74 5.14 20.63
C ILE A 664 2.82 4.52 19.57
N ARG A 665 2.90 3.21 19.36
CA ARG A 665 2.02 2.49 18.42
C ARG A 665 0.56 2.52 18.84
N LEU A 666 0.26 2.27 20.11
CA LEU A 666 -1.10 2.35 20.66
C LEU A 666 -1.68 3.77 20.55
N HIS A 667 -0.86 4.80 20.78
CA HIS A 667 -1.29 6.19 20.63
C HIS A 667 -1.53 6.57 19.17
N GLY A 668 -0.66 6.13 18.25
CA GLY A 668 -0.85 6.29 16.81
C GLY A 668 -2.16 5.64 16.33
N ILE A 669 -2.45 4.42 16.79
CA ILE A 669 -3.71 3.72 16.52
C ILE A 669 -4.90 4.48 17.11
N ALA A 670 -4.81 4.99 18.35
CA ALA A 670 -5.87 5.76 18.99
C ALA A 670 -6.15 7.13 18.33
N LEU A 671 -5.15 7.73 17.67
CA LEU A 671 -5.32 8.96 16.88
C LEU A 671 -5.91 8.65 15.49
N TRP A 672 -5.49 7.56 14.86
CA TRP A 672 -6.04 7.08 13.59
C TRP A 672 -7.51 6.68 13.72
N LEU A 673 -7.88 5.94 14.77
CA LEU A 673 -9.27 5.58 15.09
C LEU A 673 -10.18 6.80 15.31
N ARG A 674 -9.61 7.99 15.52
CA ARG A 674 -10.34 9.25 15.69
C ARG A 674 -10.32 10.16 14.45
N ARG A 675 -10.03 9.59 13.27
CA ARG A 675 -10.14 10.24 11.95
C ARG A 675 -9.20 11.44 11.72
N LEU A 676 -8.05 11.49 12.41
CA LEU A 676 -7.00 12.46 12.03
C LEU A 676 -6.44 12.09 10.65
N PRO A 677 -6.40 13.02 9.68
CA PRO A 677 -5.92 12.73 8.33
C PRO A 677 -4.43 12.36 8.37
N ILE A 678 -4.11 11.21 7.77
CA ILE A 678 -2.72 10.77 7.60
C ILE A 678 -2.17 11.52 6.38
N ARG A 679 -1.09 12.28 6.55
CA ARG A 679 -0.36 12.89 5.43
C ARG A 679 0.44 11.78 4.72
N PRO A 680 0.51 11.73 3.38
CA PRO A 680 1.39 10.81 2.67
C PRO A 680 2.85 10.98 3.14
N ARG A 681 3.61 9.89 3.19
CA ARG A 681 5.04 9.95 3.52
C ARG A 681 5.80 10.49 2.31
N PRO A 682 6.47 11.65 2.41
CA PRO A 682 7.36 12.10 1.35
C PRO A 682 8.68 11.32 1.40
N ASP A 683 9.34 11.20 0.24
CA ASP A 683 10.75 10.83 0.19
C ASP A 683 11.57 11.94 0.87
N HIS A 684 12.46 11.54 1.78
CA HIS A 684 13.32 12.48 2.50
C HIS A 684 14.72 11.90 2.68
N HIS A 685 15.70 12.78 2.66
CA HIS A 685 17.10 12.44 2.86
C HIS A 685 17.35 12.00 4.32
N GLN A 686 17.98 10.83 4.49
CA GLN A 686 18.30 10.26 5.80
C GLN A 686 19.74 10.58 6.17
N GLU A 687 19.97 11.79 6.64
CA GLU A 687 21.30 12.25 7.01
C GLU A 687 21.82 11.47 8.23
N GLY A 688 23.08 11.00 8.15
CA GLY A 688 23.67 10.14 9.18
C GLY A 688 23.29 8.65 9.06
N VAL A 689 22.54 8.25 8.03
CA VAL A 689 22.38 6.85 7.60
C VAL A 689 23.36 6.59 6.45
N ARG A 690 23.77 5.33 6.28
CA ARG A 690 24.77 4.87 5.29
C ARG A 690 24.75 5.65 3.97
#